data_AF-A0A8X6PQP9-F1
#
_entry.id   AF-A0A8X6PQP9-F1
#
_cell.length_a   1.000
_cell.length_b   1.000
_cell.length_c   1.000
_cell.angle_alpha   90.00
_cell.angle_beta   90.00
_cell.angle_gamma   90.00
#
_symmetry.space_group_name_H-M   'P 1'
#
loop_
_entity.id
_entity.type
_entity.pdbx_description
1 polymer ?
#
loop_
_entity_poly.entity_id
_entity_poly.type
_entity_poly.pdbx_seq_one_letter_code
_entity_poly.pdbx_strand_id
1 'polypeptide(L)'
;MDQPPSGIPASQFVDGFQIPAVFSAEDFRSAVQYKPRPGEVFIVTYPKCGTTWTQHILVLIFNHGVPLASNFDFFSAAPYLEMTGAKGAEKMPRPGAIKVHLPYHLAPRSDEAKYIYVTRNPKDTCVSYYHHMKNIPMHGFNGTFDQFFELFLFGNIDYGDYFDHLLGWYEHRNDPNVLFVTYEEMKENPTAAILKMASFIDDEKYAEPLRQDPEKLNNVLKYSSFKHMKEVVNKAMDDLFKMSPEEIYKSNLPVKMKENIAMMSEKKDVNAPPTSINFVRKGIVGDWKNYFSEDQKWVQLIIPDRDVVDCVLKRFFKRYHLTLQSHDRKIGIGKEAQDAEYPYYGFVEKVKTFTSRASVHSCKEKKGAKQYTMDQPTSEIPASQFVDGFQIPAMFSAEDFRSAVQYKPRPGEVFIVTYPKCGTTWTQHTLLLIFSHGEPPESNFDFFSAAPFLEMTGAKGAEEMPRPGAIKVHLPYHLTPQSDEAKYIYVTRNPKDTCVSYYHHMKNIPSHGFNGTFDQFFELFLSGKIDYGDYFDHLLGWYEHRNDPNVLFVTYEEMKENPTAAILKMASFIDDEKYAEPLRQDPEKLNNVLKYSSFKHMKEVVNKAMEDLFKMSPEEIHKSKLPDKMKENMAMMAEKKDVSAPPTSVNFVRKGIVGDWKNYLSEDQSKRLDQKFSEKTKDTEIANFWKDYM
;
A
#
# COMPACT_ATOMS: atom_id res chain seq x y z
N MET A 1 -18.06 2.02 -15.04
CA MET A 1 -16.85 2.62 -14.46
C MET A 1 -16.76 4.01 -15.05
N ASP A 2 -17.05 5.00 -14.22
CA ASP A 2 -16.84 6.41 -14.53
C ASP A 2 -15.34 6.65 -14.81
N GLN A 3 -15.03 7.65 -15.63
CA GLN A 3 -13.63 7.97 -15.91
C GLN A 3 -12.92 8.39 -14.61
N PRO A 4 -11.70 7.88 -14.33
CA PRO A 4 -10.95 8.30 -13.16
C PRO A 4 -10.67 9.81 -13.21
N PRO A 5 -10.46 10.48 -12.05
CA PRO A 5 -10.01 11.86 -12.01
C PRO A 5 -8.80 12.07 -12.92
N SER A 6 -8.70 13.24 -13.54
CA SER A 6 -7.60 13.54 -14.46
C SER A 6 -6.24 13.28 -13.80
N GLY A 7 -5.38 12.53 -14.49
CA GLY A 7 -4.04 12.23 -13.99
C GLY A 7 -3.91 11.08 -12.99
N ILE A 8 -4.94 10.25 -12.76
CA ILE A 8 -4.80 9.01 -11.97
C ILE A 8 -5.18 7.78 -12.79
N PRO A 9 -4.36 6.70 -12.82
CA PRO A 9 -4.74 5.46 -13.49
C PRO A 9 -6.00 4.81 -12.90
N ALA A 10 -6.72 4.10 -13.75
CA ALA A 10 -7.83 3.22 -13.38
C ALA A 10 -7.29 1.98 -12.66
N SER A 11 -7.37 2.01 -11.33
CA SER A 11 -6.93 0.95 -10.43
C SER A 11 -8.06 0.53 -9.50
N GLN A 12 -7.91 -0.63 -8.87
CA GLN A 12 -8.73 -1.09 -7.75
C GLN A 12 -7.82 -1.61 -6.64
N PHE A 13 -8.31 -1.60 -5.40
CA PHE A 13 -7.67 -2.27 -4.29
C PHE A 13 -8.33 -3.63 -4.08
N VAL A 14 -7.53 -4.67 -3.94
CA VAL A 14 -7.97 -6.01 -3.54
C VAL A 14 -7.13 -6.43 -2.35
N ASP A 15 -7.79 -6.64 -1.22
CA ASP A 15 -7.15 -7.03 0.05
C ASP A 15 -5.97 -6.10 0.40
N GLY A 16 -6.20 -4.79 0.26
CA GLY A 16 -5.20 -3.75 0.53
C GLY A 16 -4.18 -3.50 -0.59
N PHE A 17 -4.08 -4.35 -1.61
CA PHE A 17 -3.10 -4.21 -2.69
C PHE A 17 -3.67 -3.56 -3.94
N GLN A 18 -2.95 -2.57 -4.51
CA GLN A 18 -3.39 -1.84 -5.71
C GLN A 18 -3.07 -2.62 -6.99
N ILE A 19 -4.10 -2.94 -7.79
CA ILE A 19 -4.00 -3.64 -9.07
C ILE A 19 -4.79 -2.92 -10.17
N PRO A 20 -4.56 -3.22 -11.47
CA PRO A 20 -5.33 -2.62 -12.55
C PRO A 20 -6.84 -2.89 -12.41
N ALA A 21 -7.67 -1.88 -12.67
CA ALA A 21 -9.13 -1.99 -12.52
C ALA A 21 -9.78 -3.05 -13.45
N VAL A 22 -9.06 -3.46 -14.50
CA VAL A 22 -9.49 -4.46 -15.48
C VAL A 22 -9.28 -5.90 -15.02
N PHE A 23 -8.64 -6.11 -13.87
CA PHE A 23 -8.43 -7.44 -13.30
C PHE A 23 -9.59 -7.81 -12.38
N SER A 24 -9.81 -9.11 -12.18
CA SER A 24 -10.82 -9.60 -11.26
C SER A 24 -10.21 -9.76 -9.87
N ALA A 25 -10.92 -9.32 -8.82
CA ALA A 25 -10.52 -9.60 -7.44
C ALA A 25 -10.48 -11.10 -7.14
N GLU A 26 -11.38 -11.90 -7.72
CA GLU A 26 -11.37 -13.36 -7.60
C GLU A 26 -10.11 -13.97 -8.23
N ASP A 27 -9.78 -13.56 -9.46
CA ASP A 27 -8.61 -14.07 -10.17
C ASP A 27 -7.32 -13.68 -9.45
N PHE A 28 -7.24 -12.43 -8.97
CA PHE A 28 -6.11 -11.94 -8.17
C PHE A 28 -5.93 -12.74 -6.87
N ARG A 29 -7.00 -12.96 -6.08
CA ARG A 29 -6.92 -13.78 -4.86
C ARG A 29 -6.47 -15.20 -5.17
N SER A 30 -7.00 -15.81 -6.24
CA SER A 30 -6.58 -17.14 -6.67
C SER A 30 -5.12 -17.18 -7.15
N ALA A 31 -4.61 -16.09 -7.72
CA ALA A 31 -3.22 -15.95 -8.15
C ALA A 31 -2.26 -15.92 -6.95
N VAL A 32 -2.59 -15.13 -5.93
CA VAL A 32 -1.81 -15.04 -4.68
C VAL A 32 -1.80 -16.38 -3.94
N GLN A 33 -2.91 -17.13 -3.99
CA GLN A 33 -3.03 -18.45 -3.36
C GLN A 33 -2.53 -19.62 -4.22
N TYR A 34 -2.07 -19.36 -5.46
CA TYR A 34 -1.61 -20.41 -6.35
C TYR A 34 -0.45 -21.18 -5.71
N LYS A 35 -0.47 -22.51 -5.82
CA LYS A 35 0.59 -23.38 -5.32
C LYS A 35 1.49 -23.79 -6.49
N PRO A 36 2.72 -23.25 -6.60
CA PRO A 36 3.63 -23.60 -7.68
C PRO A 36 3.92 -25.10 -7.71
N ARG A 37 3.94 -25.68 -8.92
CA ARG A 37 4.29 -27.10 -9.11
C ARG A 37 5.81 -27.27 -9.18
N PRO A 38 6.32 -28.48 -8.88
CA PRO A 38 7.75 -28.76 -8.98
C PRO A 38 8.25 -28.50 -10.41
N GLY A 39 9.33 -27.74 -10.54
CA GLY A 39 9.94 -27.37 -11.82
C GLY A 39 9.25 -26.26 -12.60
N GLU A 40 8.16 -25.65 -12.08
CA GLU A 40 7.55 -24.48 -12.75
C GLU A 40 8.49 -23.28 -12.72
N VAL A 41 8.51 -22.54 -13.83
CA VAL A 41 9.36 -21.35 -14.00
C VAL A 41 8.49 -20.10 -13.93
N PHE A 42 8.88 -19.14 -13.11
CA PHE A 42 8.23 -17.85 -12.96
C PHE A 42 9.09 -16.74 -13.55
N ILE A 43 8.45 -15.86 -14.33
CA ILE A 43 9.01 -14.57 -14.75
C ILE A 43 8.50 -13.53 -13.76
N VAL A 44 9.39 -13.00 -12.95
CA VAL A 44 9.06 -12.00 -11.93
C VAL A 44 9.67 -10.67 -12.30
N THR A 45 8.86 -9.64 -12.44
CA THR A 45 9.37 -8.28 -12.72
C THR A 45 8.44 -7.26 -12.10
N TYR A 46 8.96 -6.12 -11.64
CA TYR A 46 8.09 -4.94 -11.53
C TYR A 46 7.60 -4.55 -12.95
N PRO A 47 6.40 -3.97 -13.11
CA PRO A 47 5.91 -3.55 -14.41
C PRO A 47 6.96 -2.76 -15.20
N LYS A 48 7.14 -3.13 -16.48
CA LYS A 48 8.06 -2.48 -17.44
C LYS A 48 9.56 -2.67 -17.19
N CYS A 49 9.96 -3.63 -16.36
CA CYS A 49 11.36 -4.03 -16.20
C CYS A 49 11.86 -5.07 -17.22
N GLY A 50 11.07 -5.44 -18.23
CA GLY A 50 11.52 -6.35 -19.31
C GLY A 50 10.67 -7.59 -19.53
N THR A 51 9.54 -7.71 -18.83
CA THR A 51 8.67 -8.90 -18.79
C THR A 51 8.36 -9.50 -20.16
N THR A 52 7.95 -8.69 -21.15
CA THR A 52 7.64 -9.18 -22.49
C THR A 52 8.87 -9.76 -23.18
N TRP A 53 10.03 -9.12 -23.02
CA TRP A 53 11.27 -9.60 -23.61
C TRP A 53 11.71 -10.93 -22.99
N THR A 54 11.65 -11.03 -21.66
CA THR A 54 11.93 -12.28 -20.93
C THR A 54 10.96 -13.39 -21.33
N GLN A 55 9.66 -13.11 -21.46
CA GLN A 55 8.68 -14.08 -21.95
C GLN A 55 9.07 -14.64 -23.32
N HIS A 56 9.42 -13.77 -24.29
CA HIS A 56 9.84 -14.21 -25.62
C HIS A 56 11.11 -15.07 -25.57
N ILE A 57 12.09 -14.67 -24.75
CA ILE A 57 13.32 -15.45 -24.54
C ILE A 57 12.97 -16.84 -24.01
N LEU A 58 12.19 -16.94 -22.93
CA LEU A 58 11.89 -18.22 -22.29
C LEU A 58 11.05 -19.14 -23.18
N VAL A 59 10.04 -18.61 -23.88
CA VAL A 59 9.26 -19.40 -24.84
C VAL A 59 10.15 -19.98 -25.93
N LEU A 60 11.10 -19.20 -26.46
CA LEU A 60 12.05 -19.68 -27.46
C LEU A 60 13.05 -20.69 -26.86
N ILE A 61 13.49 -20.52 -25.61
CA ILE A 61 14.32 -21.51 -24.91
C ILE A 61 13.57 -22.84 -24.77
N PHE A 62 12.32 -22.81 -24.29
CA PHE A 62 11.49 -24.01 -24.13
C PHE A 62 11.23 -24.74 -25.45
N ASN A 63 11.16 -23.99 -26.55
CA ASN A 63 10.96 -24.52 -27.90
C ASN A 63 12.28 -24.71 -28.68
N HIS A 64 13.44 -24.72 -28.01
CA HIS A 64 14.75 -24.94 -28.63
C HIS A 64 15.04 -24.03 -29.84
N GLY A 65 14.68 -22.74 -29.73
CA GLY A 65 14.88 -21.72 -30.76
C GLY A 65 13.75 -21.62 -31.79
N VAL A 66 12.73 -22.48 -31.72
CA VAL A 66 11.61 -22.46 -32.68
C VAL A 66 10.53 -21.45 -32.24
N PRO A 67 10.21 -20.42 -33.05
CA PRO A 67 9.14 -19.48 -32.72
C PRO A 67 7.77 -20.17 -32.75
N LEU A 68 6.81 -19.64 -31.97
CA LEU A 68 5.42 -20.12 -31.98
C LEU A 68 4.77 -19.90 -33.35
N ALA A 69 3.84 -20.78 -33.71
CA ALA A 69 3.12 -20.72 -34.99
C ALA A 69 2.19 -19.50 -35.08
N SER A 70 1.57 -19.10 -33.95
CA SER A 70 0.73 -17.91 -33.84
C SER A 70 1.26 -16.94 -32.79
N ASN A 71 1.15 -15.65 -33.10
CA ASN A 71 1.49 -14.57 -32.16
C ASN A 71 0.54 -14.55 -30.94
N PHE A 72 -0.65 -15.13 -31.06
CA PHE A 72 -1.61 -15.23 -29.95
C PHE A 72 -1.27 -16.36 -28.98
N ASP A 73 -0.59 -17.42 -29.45
CA ASP A 73 -0.17 -18.55 -28.62
C ASP A 73 0.82 -18.10 -27.53
N PHE A 74 1.48 -16.96 -27.74
CA PHE A 74 2.34 -16.30 -26.77
C PHE A 74 1.65 -16.04 -25.42
N PHE A 75 0.39 -15.58 -25.44
CA PHE A 75 -0.37 -15.30 -24.21
C PHE A 75 -0.77 -16.57 -23.46
N SER A 76 -0.88 -17.69 -24.18
CA SER A 76 -1.19 -19.01 -23.60
C SER A 76 0.05 -19.73 -23.10
N ALA A 77 1.21 -19.53 -23.75
CA ALA A 77 2.50 -20.11 -23.36
C ALA A 77 3.15 -19.42 -22.15
N ALA A 78 2.78 -18.16 -21.87
CA ALA A 78 3.21 -17.42 -20.69
C ALA A 78 2.07 -16.61 -20.04
N PRO A 79 1.14 -17.27 -19.32
CA PRO A 79 -0.05 -16.64 -18.76
C PRO A 79 0.32 -15.60 -17.71
N TYR A 80 -0.48 -14.52 -17.68
CA TYR A 80 -0.41 -13.53 -16.61
C TYR A 80 -1.24 -14.00 -15.42
N LEU A 81 -0.59 -14.40 -14.34
CA LEU A 81 -1.28 -15.08 -13.24
C LEU A 81 -2.35 -14.20 -12.61
N GLU A 82 -2.04 -12.94 -12.32
CA GLU A 82 -2.94 -11.96 -11.70
C GLU A 82 -4.17 -11.63 -12.56
N MET A 83 -4.07 -11.84 -13.88
CA MET A 83 -5.17 -11.60 -14.82
C MET A 83 -6.01 -12.86 -15.08
N THR A 84 -5.41 -14.04 -14.95
CA THR A 84 -6.03 -15.33 -15.36
C THR A 84 -6.33 -16.26 -14.19
N GLY A 85 -5.88 -15.91 -12.99
CA GLY A 85 -5.97 -16.70 -11.79
C GLY A 85 -5.20 -18.02 -11.88
N ALA A 86 -5.36 -18.84 -10.83
CA ALA A 86 -4.80 -20.19 -10.78
C ALA A 86 -5.21 -21.04 -12.01
N LYS A 87 -6.45 -20.89 -12.49
CA LYS A 87 -6.98 -21.61 -13.65
C LYS A 87 -6.17 -21.37 -14.93
N GLY A 88 -5.63 -20.17 -15.11
CA GLY A 88 -4.77 -19.84 -16.25
C GLY A 88 -3.46 -20.62 -16.23
N ALA A 89 -2.79 -20.64 -15.08
CA ALA A 89 -1.55 -21.41 -14.88
C ALA A 89 -1.78 -22.93 -14.96
N GLU A 90 -2.91 -23.43 -14.46
CA GLU A 90 -3.24 -24.86 -14.52
C GLU A 90 -3.37 -25.36 -15.97
N LYS A 91 -3.98 -24.56 -16.85
CA LYS A 91 -4.23 -24.87 -18.26
C LYS A 91 -3.06 -24.56 -19.20
N MET A 92 -1.99 -23.94 -18.68
CA MET A 92 -0.82 -23.58 -19.48
C MET A 92 -0.14 -24.83 -20.09
N PRO A 93 0.23 -24.80 -21.39
CA PRO A 93 1.10 -25.81 -21.99
C PRO A 93 2.45 -25.89 -21.26
N ARG A 94 3.00 -27.10 -21.10
CA ARG A 94 4.29 -27.33 -20.44
C ARG A 94 5.27 -28.02 -21.39
N PRO A 95 6.57 -27.68 -21.36
CA PRO A 95 7.22 -26.66 -20.51
C PRO A 95 6.81 -25.22 -20.89
N GLY A 96 6.78 -24.32 -19.92
CA GLY A 96 6.32 -22.93 -20.07
C GLY A 96 6.70 -22.10 -18.84
N ALA A 97 6.41 -20.79 -18.87
CA ALA A 97 6.70 -19.89 -17.75
C ALA A 97 5.51 -19.01 -17.38
N ILE A 98 5.23 -18.90 -16.09
CA ILE A 98 4.14 -18.07 -15.56
C ILE A 98 4.72 -16.67 -15.28
N LYS A 99 4.05 -15.60 -15.68
CA LYS A 99 4.51 -14.24 -15.34
C LYS A 99 3.72 -13.65 -14.19
N VAL A 100 4.44 -12.89 -13.36
CA VAL A 100 3.89 -12.13 -12.22
C VAL A 100 4.59 -10.77 -12.06
N HIS A 101 3.85 -9.81 -11.52
CA HIS A 101 4.25 -8.47 -11.05
C HIS A 101 4.08 -8.33 -9.53
N LEU A 102 3.94 -9.45 -8.82
CA LEU A 102 3.74 -9.46 -7.37
C LEU A 102 5.07 -9.25 -6.60
N PRO A 103 5.06 -8.41 -5.55
CA PRO A 103 6.17 -8.32 -4.62
C PRO A 103 6.37 -9.64 -3.88
N TYR A 104 7.57 -9.84 -3.31
CA TYR A 104 7.99 -11.13 -2.75
C TYR A 104 7.00 -11.72 -1.72
N HIS A 105 6.40 -10.87 -0.87
CA HIS A 105 5.47 -11.30 0.16
C HIS A 105 4.09 -11.75 -0.36
N LEU A 106 3.70 -11.35 -1.59
CA LEU A 106 2.44 -11.77 -2.24
C LEU A 106 2.64 -12.81 -3.33
N ALA A 107 3.83 -12.92 -3.89
CA ALA A 107 4.09 -13.85 -4.98
C ALA A 107 3.94 -15.32 -4.51
N PRO A 108 3.27 -16.19 -5.30
CA PRO A 108 3.17 -17.60 -4.99
C PRO A 108 4.55 -18.27 -5.07
N ARG A 109 4.97 -18.89 -3.96
CA ARG A 109 6.33 -19.42 -3.78
C ARG A 109 6.37 -20.91 -3.44
N SER A 110 7.40 -21.59 -3.93
CA SER A 110 7.76 -22.98 -3.61
C SER A 110 9.26 -23.17 -3.79
N ASP A 111 9.89 -23.94 -2.91
CA ASP A 111 11.32 -24.27 -3.00
C ASP A 111 11.64 -25.15 -4.22
N GLU A 112 10.62 -25.81 -4.78
CA GLU A 112 10.73 -26.69 -5.95
C GLU A 112 10.43 -25.97 -7.28
N ALA A 113 9.99 -24.70 -7.24
CA ALA A 113 9.79 -23.86 -8.42
C ALA A 113 10.99 -22.91 -8.62
N LYS A 114 11.17 -22.38 -9.84
CA LYS A 114 12.28 -21.50 -10.22
C LYS A 114 11.78 -20.09 -10.54
N TYR A 115 12.46 -19.07 -10.04
CA TYR A 115 12.07 -17.67 -10.18
C TYR A 115 13.14 -16.88 -10.92
N ILE A 116 12.83 -16.33 -12.09
CA ILE A 116 13.71 -15.42 -12.83
C ILE A 116 13.23 -14.00 -12.57
N TYR A 117 13.94 -13.29 -11.72
CA TYR A 117 13.66 -11.90 -11.36
C TYR A 117 14.41 -10.95 -12.29
N VAL A 118 13.68 -10.13 -13.06
CA VAL A 118 14.28 -9.10 -13.92
C VAL A 118 14.01 -7.70 -13.39
N THR A 119 15.08 -7.00 -13.01
CA THR A 119 15.06 -5.59 -12.61
C THR A 119 15.55 -4.67 -13.72
N ARG A 120 15.34 -3.36 -13.60
CA ARG A 120 15.77 -2.37 -14.60
C ARG A 120 16.09 -1.05 -13.93
N ASN A 121 16.88 -0.18 -14.55
CA ASN A 121 17.02 1.20 -14.08
C ASN A 121 15.63 1.83 -13.81
N PRO A 122 15.33 2.30 -12.58
CA PRO A 122 14.01 2.79 -12.16
C PRO A 122 13.53 3.99 -12.99
N LYS A 123 14.43 4.81 -13.54
CA LYS A 123 14.02 5.90 -14.42
C LYS A 123 13.58 5.42 -15.79
N ASP A 124 14.32 4.47 -16.36
CA ASP A 124 13.89 3.82 -17.60
C ASP A 124 12.58 3.04 -17.40
N THR A 125 12.40 2.43 -16.23
CA THR A 125 11.14 1.81 -15.81
C THR A 125 10.02 2.84 -15.75
N CYS A 126 10.19 3.94 -15.00
CA CYS A 126 9.22 5.02 -14.86
C CYS A 126 8.77 5.59 -16.21
N VAL A 127 9.71 5.96 -17.09
CA VAL A 127 9.38 6.44 -18.45
C VAL A 127 8.61 5.37 -19.22
N SER A 128 9.08 4.12 -19.17
CA SER A 128 8.41 3.05 -19.88
C SER A 128 7.01 2.77 -19.34
N TYR A 129 6.76 3.02 -18.07
CA TYR A 129 5.47 2.82 -17.41
C TYR A 129 4.52 3.97 -17.69
N TYR A 130 5.00 5.21 -17.69
CA TYR A 130 4.25 6.37 -18.16
C TYR A 130 3.65 6.16 -19.55
N HIS A 131 4.49 5.76 -20.53
CA HIS A 131 4.03 5.51 -21.89
C HIS A 131 3.07 4.31 -21.97
N HIS A 132 3.24 3.31 -21.10
CA HIS A 132 2.33 2.17 -21.06
C HIS A 132 0.94 2.58 -20.55
N MET A 133 0.89 3.36 -19.46
CA MET A 133 -0.37 3.89 -18.93
C MET A 133 -1.06 4.82 -19.92
N LYS A 134 -0.30 5.66 -20.62
CA LYS A 134 -0.83 6.62 -21.59
C LYS A 134 -1.32 5.97 -22.90
N ASN A 135 -0.62 4.95 -23.39
CA ASN A 135 -0.90 4.36 -24.70
C ASN A 135 -1.92 3.21 -24.65
N ILE A 136 -2.23 2.67 -23.47
CA ILE A 136 -3.19 1.58 -23.33
C ILE A 136 -4.48 2.14 -22.71
N PRO A 137 -5.58 2.24 -23.48
CA PRO A 137 -6.83 2.84 -23.00
C PRO A 137 -7.41 2.19 -21.74
N MET A 138 -7.10 0.91 -21.48
CA MET A 138 -7.56 0.17 -20.29
C MET A 138 -7.18 0.86 -18.97
N HIS A 139 -6.07 1.59 -18.96
CA HIS A 139 -5.55 2.23 -17.76
C HIS A 139 -6.17 3.60 -17.50
N GLY A 140 -6.93 4.17 -18.45
CA GLY A 140 -7.64 5.44 -18.28
C GLY A 140 -6.76 6.65 -17.96
N PHE A 141 -5.43 6.54 -18.07
CA PHE A 141 -4.50 7.57 -17.62
C PHE A 141 -4.28 8.63 -18.70
N ASN A 142 -4.62 9.88 -18.40
CA ASN A 142 -4.50 11.03 -19.30
C ASN A 142 -3.53 12.12 -18.78
N GLY A 143 -2.76 11.84 -17.71
CA GLY A 143 -1.89 12.81 -17.05
C GLY A 143 -0.57 13.14 -17.75
N THR A 144 0.13 14.13 -17.20
CA THR A 144 1.49 14.52 -17.61
C THR A 144 2.54 13.53 -17.08
N PHE A 145 3.77 13.63 -17.59
CA PHE A 145 4.89 12.81 -17.09
C PHE A 145 5.20 13.14 -15.62
N ASP A 146 5.19 14.42 -15.23
CA ASP A 146 5.45 14.81 -13.85
C ASP A 146 4.40 14.25 -12.88
N GLN A 147 3.12 14.32 -13.25
CA GLN A 147 2.04 13.68 -12.48
C GLN A 147 2.27 12.17 -12.33
N PHE A 148 2.65 11.49 -13.41
CA PHE A 148 2.97 10.06 -13.33
C PHE A 148 4.22 9.77 -12.48
N PHE A 149 5.24 10.62 -12.57
CA PHE A 149 6.47 10.46 -11.82
C PHE A 149 6.22 10.55 -10.32
N GLU A 150 5.40 11.48 -9.86
CA GLU A 150 4.97 11.56 -8.46
C GLU A 150 4.25 10.28 -8.03
N LEU A 151 3.29 9.79 -8.83
CA LEU A 151 2.58 8.54 -8.53
C LEU A 151 3.55 7.34 -8.47
N PHE A 152 4.50 7.26 -9.39
CA PHE A 152 5.53 6.22 -9.41
C PHE A 152 6.47 6.30 -8.19
N LEU A 153 6.85 7.50 -7.79
CA LEU A 153 7.77 7.74 -6.68
C LEU A 153 7.17 7.36 -5.32
N PHE A 154 5.86 7.57 -5.14
CA PHE A 154 5.15 7.26 -3.90
C PHE A 154 4.48 5.88 -3.89
N GLY A 155 4.59 5.13 -4.98
CA GLY A 155 3.93 3.83 -5.11
C GLY A 155 2.40 3.91 -5.27
N ASN A 156 1.86 5.08 -5.64
CA ASN A 156 0.43 5.32 -5.87
C ASN A 156 -0.01 4.83 -7.27
N ILE A 157 0.53 3.70 -7.72
CA ILE A 157 0.29 3.08 -9.02
C ILE A 157 0.11 1.57 -8.84
N ASP A 158 -0.44 0.91 -9.87
CA ASP A 158 -0.60 -0.55 -9.82
C ASP A 158 0.72 -1.22 -9.46
N TYR A 159 0.63 -2.22 -8.57
CA TYR A 159 1.72 -3.00 -7.99
C TYR A 159 2.61 -2.27 -6.97
N GLY A 160 2.23 -1.04 -6.58
CA GLY A 160 2.85 -0.33 -5.46
C GLY A 160 4.23 0.26 -5.75
N ASP A 161 5.03 0.43 -4.71
CA ASP A 161 6.36 1.05 -4.80
C ASP A 161 7.40 0.15 -5.50
N TYR A 162 8.17 0.76 -6.39
CA TYR A 162 9.21 0.08 -7.16
C TYR A 162 10.33 -0.49 -6.27
N PHE A 163 10.76 0.26 -5.26
CA PHE A 163 11.87 -0.11 -4.41
C PHE A 163 11.46 -1.19 -3.41
N ASP A 164 10.26 -1.13 -2.83
CA ASP A 164 9.74 -2.19 -1.97
C ASP A 164 9.64 -3.51 -2.73
N HIS A 165 9.16 -3.48 -3.98
CA HIS A 165 9.14 -4.66 -4.85
C HIS A 165 10.56 -5.18 -5.15
N LEU A 166 11.49 -4.29 -5.50
CA LEU A 166 12.88 -4.66 -5.79
C LEU A 166 13.60 -5.24 -4.57
N LEU A 167 13.53 -4.56 -3.44
CA LEU A 167 14.25 -4.92 -2.23
C LEU A 167 13.74 -6.25 -1.68
N GLY A 168 12.42 -6.46 -1.65
CA GLY A 168 11.84 -7.73 -1.20
C GLY A 168 12.37 -8.93 -1.99
N TRP A 169 12.50 -8.83 -3.31
CA TRP A 169 13.09 -9.91 -4.12
C TRP A 169 14.63 -9.95 -4.05
N TYR A 170 15.28 -8.80 -3.86
CA TYR A 170 16.74 -8.72 -3.79
C TYR A 170 17.31 -9.42 -2.54
N GLU A 171 16.57 -9.44 -1.43
CA GLU A 171 16.95 -10.19 -0.22
C GLU A 171 17.15 -11.69 -0.53
N HIS A 172 16.37 -12.23 -1.46
CA HIS A 172 16.36 -13.62 -1.88
C HIS A 172 17.19 -13.92 -3.13
N ARG A 173 17.96 -12.94 -3.64
CA ARG A 173 18.72 -13.07 -4.90
C ARG A 173 19.77 -14.20 -4.91
N ASN A 174 20.16 -14.67 -3.73
CA ASN A 174 21.15 -15.73 -3.55
C ASN A 174 20.51 -17.08 -3.24
N ASP A 175 19.18 -17.15 -3.16
CA ASP A 175 18.47 -18.40 -2.96
C ASP A 175 18.66 -19.29 -4.20
N PRO A 176 18.85 -20.61 -4.04
CA PRO A 176 19.24 -21.50 -5.13
C PRO A 176 18.19 -21.58 -6.25
N ASN A 177 16.94 -21.25 -5.95
CA ASN A 177 15.81 -21.24 -6.88
C ASN A 177 15.43 -19.84 -7.39
N VAL A 178 16.27 -18.82 -7.16
CA VAL A 178 16.07 -17.45 -7.67
C VAL A 178 17.24 -17.03 -8.56
N LEU A 179 16.95 -16.63 -9.79
CA LEU A 179 17.90 -16.02 -10.70
C LEU A 179 17.63 -14.52 -10.81
N PHE A 180 18.58 -13.72 -10.35
CA PHE A 180 18.53 -12.27 -10.47
C PHE A 180 19.24 -11.80 -11.75
N VAL A 181 18.54 -11.01 -12.57
CA VAL A 181 19.02 -10.49 -13.86
C VAL A 181 18.62 -9.02 -13.99
N THR A 182 19.50 -8.20 -14.57
CA THR A 182 19.18 -6.82 -14.94
C THR A 182 18.79 -6.69 -16.42
N TYR A 183 17.88 -5.78 -16.73
CA TYR A 183 17.54 -5.45 -18.12
C TYR A 183 18.79 -4.94 -18.88
N GLU A 184 19.66 -4.24 -18.17
CA GLU A 184 20.91 -3.69 -18.69
C GLU A 184 21.89 -4.81 -19.08
N GLU A 185 22.10 -5.84 -18.25
CA GLU A 185 22.98 -6.98 -18.62
C GLU A 185 22.42 -7.76 -19.81
N MET A 186 21.09 -7.94 -19.85
CA MET A 186 20.41 -8.55 -20.99
C MET A 186 20.65 -7.76 -22.28
N LYS A 187 20.72 -6.43 -22.18
CA LYS A 187 20.90 -5.55 -23.34
C LYS A 187 22.36 -5.47 -23.78
N GLU A 188 23.29 -5.45 -22.83
CA GLU A 188 24.72 -5.42 -23.08
C GLU A 188 25.21 -6.72 -23.72
N ASN A 189 24.80 -7.87 -23.16
CA ASN A 189 25.16 -9.18 -23.69
C ASN A 189 23.96 -10.15 -23.70
N PRO A 190 23.08 -10.04 -24.73
CA PRO A 190 21.90 -10.90 -24.84
C PRO A 190 22.23 -12.39 -24.86
N THR A 191 23.33 -12.78 -25.49
CA THR A 191 23.77 -14.17 -25.56
C THR A 191 24.08 -14.73 -24.19
N ALA A 192 24.87 -14.01 -23.38
CA ALA A 192 25.20 -14.43 -22.02
C ALA A 192 23.94 -14.52 -21.14
N ALA A 193 23.03 -13.56 -21.25
CA ALA A 193 21.78 -13.57 -20.49
C ALA A 193 20.86 -14.74 -20.86
N ILE A 194 20.72 -15.04 -22.16
CA ILE A 194 19.95 -16.21 -22.66
C ILE A 194 20.53 -17.51 -22.10
N LEU A 195 21.85 -17.70 -22.22
CA LEU A 195 22.51 -18.91 -21.72
C LEU A 195 22.42 -19.01 -20.19
N LYS A 196 22.56 -17.90 -19.47
CA LYS A 196 22.39 -17.84 -18.01
C LYS A 196 20.98 -18.26 -17.58
N MET A 197 19.93 -17.77 -18.26
CA MET A 197 18.55 -18.19 -18.00
C MET A 197 18.32 -19.66 -18.34
N ALA A 198 18.83 -20.14 -19.49
CA ALA A 198 18.70 -21.53 -19.89
C ALA A 198 19.36 -22.49 -18.90
N SER A 199 20.61 -22.18 -18.48
CA SER A 199 21.36 -22.95 -17.49
C SER A 199 20.67 -23.00 -16.14
N PHE A 200 20.11 -21.88 -15.70
CA PHE A 200 19.36 -21.81 -14.46
C PHE A 200 18.09 -22.66 -14.48
N ILE A 201 17.38 -22.70 -15.61
CA ILE A 201 16.19 -23.54 -15.77
C ILE A 201 16.59 -25.02 -15.76
N ASP A 202 17.44 -25.44 -16.68
CA ASP A 202 17.98 -26.79 -16.80
C ASP A 202 19.12 -26.78 -17.81
N ASP A 203 20.35 -26.98 -17.35
CA ASP A 203 21.56 -26.85 -18.17
C ASP A 203 21.62 -27.90 -19.28
N GLU A 204 21.37 -29.17 -18.95
CA GLU A 204 21.40 -30.28 -19.92
C GLU A 204 20.27 -30.16 -20.94
N LYS A 205 19.08 -29.78 -20.49
CA LYS A 205 17.90 -29.72 -21.34
C LYS A 205 17.84 -28.48 -22.23
N TYR A 206 18.31 -27.33 -21.74
CA TYR A 206 18.13 -26.05 -22.44
C TYR A 206 19.43 -25.33 -22.79
N ALA A 207 20.41 -25.27 -21.89
CA ALA A 207 21.63 -24.51 -22.16
C ALA A 207 22.57 -25.24 -23.13
N GLU A 208 22.86 -26.51 -22.88
CA GLU A 208 23.74 -27.33 -23.72
C GLU A 208 23.28 -27.40 -25.17
N PRO A 209 21.99 -27.65 -25.49
CA PRO A 209 21.50 -27.58 -26.87
C PRO A 209 21.69 -26.22 -27.54
N LEU A 210 21.62 -25.11 -26.79
CA LEU A 210 21.88 -23.77 -27.34
C LEU A 210 23.38 -23.49 -27.53
N ARG A 211 24.25 -24.09 -26.70
CA ARG A 211 25.71 -23.98 -26.85
C ARG A 211 26.24 -24.81 -28.02
N GLN A 212 25.68 -26.01 -28.21
CA GLN A 212 26.11 -26.96 -29.23
C GLN A 212 25.56 -26.63 -30.63
N ASP A 213 24.41 -25.97 -30.71
CA ASP A 213 23.76 -25.59 -31.96
C ASP A 213 23.63 -24.06 -32.07
N PRO A 214 24.60 -23.40 -32.76
CA PRO A 214 24.56 -21.96 -32.96
C PRO A 214 23.30 -21.47 -33.68
N GLU A 215 22.65 -22.30 -34.50
CA GLU A 215 21.42 -21.92 -35.20
C GLU A 215 20.27 -21.70 -34.21
N LYS A 216 20.12 -22.60 -33.24
CA LYS A 216 19.09 -22.44 -32.19
C LYS A 216 19.29 -21.17 -31.38
N LEU A 217 20.51 -20.91 -30.92
CA LEU A 217 20.85 -19.69 -30.19
C LEU A 217 20.62 -18.43 -31.05
N ASN A 218 21.03 -18.45 -32.32
CA ASN A 218 20.78 -17.36 -33.26
C ASN A 218 19.28 -17.13 -33.48
N ASN A 219 18.48 -18.18 -33.52
CA ASN A 219 17.02 -18.05 -33.60
C ASN A 219 16.44 -17.41 -32.33
N VAL A 220 16.88 -17.84 -31.13
CA VAL A 220 16.46 -17.17 -29.88
C VAL A 220 16.80 -15.68 -29.92
N LEU A 221 18.03 -15.31 -30.31
CA LEU A 221 18.47 -13.92 -30.44
C LEU A 221 17.65 -13.12 -31.47
N LYS A 222 17.41 -13.70 -32.65
CA LYS A 222 16.68 -13.08 -33.75
C LYS A 222 15.22 -12.82 -33.39
N TYR A 223 14.53 -13.86 -32.92
CA TYR A 223 13.09 -13.81 -32.65
C TYR A 223 12.75 -13.13 -31.31
N SER A 224 13.69 -13.02 -30.37
CA SER A 224 13.53 -12.18 -29.16
C SER A 224 14.03 -10.74 -29.36
N SER A 225 14.53 -10.37 -30.54
CA SER A 225 15.04 -9.01 -30.78
C SER A 225 13.93 -7.96 -30.73
N PHE A 226 14.25 -6.74 -30.27
CA PHE A 226 13.28 -5.64 -30.25
C PHE A 226 12.72 -5.29 -31.63
N LYS A 227 13.51 -5.47 -32.70
CA LYS A 227 13.03 -5.25 -34.07
C LYS A 227 11.88 -6.20 -34.38
N HIS A 228 12.12 -7.50 -34.18
CA HIS A 228 11.12 -8.53 -34.44
C HIS A 228 9.91 -8.40 -33.51
N MET A 229 10.12 -8.23 -32.19
CA MET A 229 9.01 -8.08 -31.24
C MET A 229 8.13 -6.86 -31.55
N LYS A 230 8.69 -5.73 -31.99
CA LYS A 230 7.85 -4.58 -32.40
C LYS A 230 6.96 -4.91 -33.60
N GLU A 231 7.52 -5.57 -34.61
CA GLU A 231 6.76 -5.94 -35.81
C GLU A 231 5.64 -6.94 -35.46
N VAL A 232 5.93 -7.90 -34.58
CA VAL A 232 5.03 -9.02 -34.29
C VAL A 232 4.03 -8.71 -33.19
N VAL A 233 4.49 -8.17 -32.06
CA VAL A 233 3.65 -7.91 -30.87
C VAL A 233 2.76 -6.70 -31.08
N ASN A 234 3.29 -5.58 -31.62
CA ASN A 234 2.44 -4.40 -31.84
C ASN A 234 1.38 -4.69 -32.91
N LYS A 235 1.74 -5.44 -33.97
CA LYS A 235 0.76 -5.91 -34.96
C LYS A 235 -0.29 -6.82 -34.33
N ALA A 236 0.11 -7.79 -33.50
CA ALA A 236 -0.85 -8.66 -32.82
C ALA A 236 -1.80 -7.89 -31.92
N MET A 237 -1.32 -6.87 -31.19
CA MET A 237 -2.17 -5.99 -30.39
C MET A 237 -3.08 -5.12 -31.27
N ASP A 238 -2.56 -4.51 -32.33
CA ASP A 238 -3.35 -3.72 -33.28
C ASP A 238 -4.47 -4.54 -33.92
N ASP A 239 -4.15 -5.77 -34.35
CA ASP A 239 -5.13 -6.70 -34.91
C ASP A 239 -6.18 -7.06 -33.85
N LEU A 240 -5.74 -7.37 -32.63
CA LEU A 240 -6.62 -7.71 -31.51
C LEU A 240 -7.64 -6.61 -31.17
N PHE A 241 -7.21 -5.34 -31.16
CA PHE A 241 -8.10 -4.21 -30.87
C PHE A 241 -9.01 -3.82 -32.06
N LYS A 242 -8.77 -4.39 -33.25
CA LYS A 242 -9.61 -4.23 -34.45
C LYS A 242 -10.60 -5.38 -34.63
N MET A 243 -10.40 -6.52 -33.98
CA MET A 243 -11.30 -7.67 -34.05
C MET A 243 -12.69 -7.32 -33.52
N SER A 244 -13.72 -7.82 -34.20
CA SER A 244 -15.10 -7.80 -33.72
C SER A 244 -15.26 -8.70 -32.48
N PRO A 245 -16.30 -8.48 -31.65
CA PRO A 245 -16.61 -9.38 -30.53
C PRO A 245 -16.68 -10.86 -30.96
N GLU A 246 -17.30 -11.13 -32.10
CA GLU A 246 -17.46 -12.47 -32.66
C GLU A 246 -16.12 -13.13 -33.03
N GLU A 247 -15.20 -12.37 -33.62
CA GLU A 247 -13.83 -12.84 -33.93
C GLU A 247 -13.03 -13.08 -32.64
N ILE A 248 -13.18 -12.21 -31.63
CA ILE A 248 -12.54 -12.37 -30.32
C ILE A 248 -13.03 -13.66 -29.65
N TYR A 249 -14.34 -13.92 -29.64
CA TYR A 249 -14.91 -15.14 -29.05
C TYR A 249 -14.43 -16.42 -29.76
N LYS A 250 -14.27 -16.38 -31.10
CA LYS A 250 -13.78 -17.51 -31.91
C LYS A 250 -12.25 -17.72 -31.87
N SER A 251 -11.48 -16.79 -31.32
CA SER A 251 -10.01 -16.89 -31.24
C SER A 251 -9.52 -17.94 -30.21
N ASN A 252 -8.22 -18.22 -30.19
CA ASN A 252 -7.59 -19.08 -29.16
C ASN A 252 -7.14 -18.32 -27.90
N LEU A 253 -7.59 -17.07 -27.72
CA LEU A 253 -7.22 -16.27 -26.55
C LEU A 253 -7.77 -16.88 -25.24
N PRO A 254 -7.11 -16.63 -24.11
CA PRO A 254 -7.67 -16.96 -22.80
C PRO A 254 -9.08 -16.37 -22.63
N VAL A 255 -10.02 -17.15 -22.09
CA VAL A 255 -11.43 -16.75 -21.93
C VAL A 255 -11.57 -15.37 -21.27
N LYS A 256 -10.80 -15.12 -20.21
CA LYS A 256 -10.85 -13.85 -19.50
C LYS A 256 -10.33 -12.67 -20.33
N MET A 257 -9.34 -12.92 -21.18
CA MET A 257 -8.84 -11.91 -22.11
C MET A 257 -9.91 -11.58 -23.17
N LYS A 258 -10.67 -12.57 -23.65
CA LYS A 258 -11.81 -12.35 -24.54
C LYS A 258 -12.90 -11.51 -23.88
N GLU A 259 -13.29 -11.85 -22.65
CA GLU A 259 -14.26 -11.10 -21.86
C GLU A 259 -13.83 -9.65 -21.66
N ASN A 260 -12.58 -9.43 -21.25
CA ASN A 260 -12.04 -8.09 -21.02
C ASN A 260 -12.05 -7.25 -22.30
N ILE A 261 -11.66 -7.82 -23.45
CA ILE A 261 -11.63 -7.09 -24.73
C ILE A 261 -13.05 -6.85 -25.27
N ALA A 262 -13.95 -7.83 -25.15
CA ALA A 262 -15.35 -7.69 -25.55
C ALA A 262 -16.04 -6.55 -24.76
N MET A 263 -15.83 -6.48 -23.45
CA MET A 263 -16.34 -5.41 -22.59
C MET A 263 -15.84 -4.01 -23.02
N MET A 264 -14.67 -3.91 -23.67
CA MET A 264 -14.16 -2.65 -24.24
C MET A 264 -14.80 -2.30 -25.58
N SER A 265 -15.05 -3.31 -26.42
CA SER A 265 -15.66 -3.11 -27.74
C SER A 265 -17.10 -2.57 -27.66
N GLU A 266 -17.82 -2.91 -26.59
CA GLU A 266 -19.17 -2.42 -26.28
C GLU A 266 -19.20 -0.99 -25.72
N LYS A 267 -18.06 -0.47 -25.24
CA LYS A 267 -17.92 0.89 -24.66
C LYS A 267 -17.35 1.92 -25.65
N LYS A 268 -17.28 1.61 -26.94
CA LYS A 268 -16.78 2.56 -27.96
C LYS A 268 -17.71 3.76 -28.09
N ASP A 269 -17.26 4.91 -27.60
CA ASP A 269 -17.64 6.20 -28.19
C ASP A 269 -17.01 6.28 -29.58
N VAL A 270 -17.81 6.65 -30.58
CA VAL A 270 -17.56 6.37 -32.01
C VAL A 270 -16.51 7.31 -32.64
N ASN A 271 -15.85 8.15 -31.85
CA ASN A 271 -14.96 9.21 -32.34
C ASN A 271 -13.55 9.15 -31.73
N ALA A 272 -12.78 8.13 -32.13
CA ALA A 272 -11.33 8.15 -32.44
C ALA A 272 -10.70 6.78 -32.12
N PRO A 273 -10.48 5.90 -33.12
CA PRO A 273 -9.59 4.76 -32.91
C PRO A 273 -8.17 5.27 -32.61
N PRO A 274 -7.40 4.67 -31.69
CA PRO A 274 -6.02 5.06 -31.50
C PRO A 274 -5.24 4.86 -32.80
N THR A 275 -4.44 5.85 -33.17
CA THR A 275 -3.36 5.72 -34.14
C THR A 275 -2.29 4.77 -33.58
N SER A 276 -2.38 3.48 -33.92
CA SER A 276 -1.45 2.36 -33.60
C SER A 276 -1.02 2.18 -32.14
N ILE A 277 -1.22 0.97 -31.60
CA ILE A 277 -0.93 0.61 -30.21
C ILE A 277 0.53 0.15 -30.09
N ASN A 278 1.35 1.02 -29.48
CA ASN A 278 2.77 0.77 -29.27
C ASN A 278 3.03 0.05 -27.93
N PHE A 279 2.80 -1.27 -27.90
CA PHE A 279 3.03 -2.10 -26.70
C PHE A 279 4.52 -2.34 -26.41
N VAL A 280 5.30 -2.63 -27.46
CA VAL A 280 6.77 -2.69 -27.45
C VAL A 280 7.31 -1.36 -27.95
N ARG A 281 8.02 -0.61 -27.07
CA ARG A 281 8.46 0.77 -27.32
C ARG A 281 9.80 0.87 -28.04
N LYS A 282 10.88 1.22 -27.35
CA LYS A 282 12.19 1.54 -27.96
C LYS A 282 13.29 0.55 -27.60
N GLY A 283 13.23 -0.07 -26.42
CA GLY A 283 14.28 -0.99 -25.96
C GLY A 283 15.64 -0.33 -25.75
N ILE A 284 15.64 0.97 -25.46
CA ILE A 284 16.82 1.81 -25.25
C ILE A 284 17.05 1.93 -23.73
N VAL A 285 18.28 1.69 -23.30
CA VAL A 285 18.76 1.99 -21.95
C VAL A 285 19.20 3.46 -21.92
N GLY A 286 18.78 4.21 -20.91
CA GLY A 286 19.09 5.63 -20.78
C GLY A 286 18.14 6.58 -21.51
N ASP A 287 16.98 6.11 -22.01
CA ASP A 287 16.00 6.98 -22.69
C ASP A 287 15.40 8.00 -21.71
N TRP A 288 15.43 7.70 -20.41
CA TRP A 288 15.04 8.63 -19.35
C TRP A 288 15.77 9.98 -19.41
N LYS A 289 16.98 10.05 -19.98
CA LYS A 289 17.74 11.31 -20.10
C LYS A 289 16.97 12.41 -20.86
N ASN A 290 15.98 12.03 -21.66
CA ASN A 290 15.13 12.92 -22.44
C ASN A 290 13.86 13.39 -21.69
N TYR A 291 13.54 12.81 -20.54
CA TYR A 291 12.29 13.04 -19.81
C TYR A 291 12.47 13.77 -18.49
N PHE A 292 13.63 13.61 -17.87
CA PHE A 292 13.95 14.21 -16.58
C PHE A 292 14.66 15.55 -16.80
N SER A 293 14.32 16.60 -16.04
CA SER A 293 15.09 17.85 -15.99
C SER A 293 16.48 17.61 -15.38
N GLU A 294 17.45 18.52 -15.53
CA GLU A 294 18.79 18.35 -14.91
C GLU A 294 18.70 18.09 -13.38
N ASP A 295 17.72 18.71 -12.73
CA ASP A 295 17.45 18.53 -11.30
C ASP A 295 16.66 17.26 -10.97
N GLN A 296 16.17 16.53 -11.98
CA GLN A 296 15.59 15.19 -11.83
C GLN A 296 16.54 14.10 -12.41
N LYS A 297 17.61 14.47 -13.12
CA LYS A 297 18.59 13.54 -13.76
C LYS A 297 19.58 12.90 -12.78
N TRP A 298 19.51 13.18 -11.49
CA TRP A 298 20.47 12.74 -10.45
C TRP A 298 20.56 11.22 -10.18
N VAL A 299 19.51 10.42 -10.38
CA VAL A 299 19.65 8.94 -10.36
C VAL A 299 20.40 8.49 -11.62
N GLN A 300 21.70 8.24 -11.55
CA GLN A 300 22.42 7.40 -12.52
C GLN A 300 22.79 6.09 -11.85
N LEU A 301 21.98 5.06 -12.09
CA LEU A 301 22.29 3.69 -11.74
C LEU A 301 23.09 3.08 -12.88
N ILE A 302 24.40 2.94 -12.66
CA ILE A 302 25.22 2.01 -13.42
C ILE A 302 25.21 0.75 -12.56
N ILE A 303 24.64 -0.34 -13.07
CA ILE A 303 24.65 -1.64 -12.38
C ILE A 303 25.66 -2.55 -13.08
N PRO A 304 26.94 -2.54 -12.67
CA PRO A 304 27.85 -3.63 -12.96
C PRO A 304 28.38 -4.14 -11.61
N ASP A 305 27.76 -5.19 -11.10
CA ASP A 305 28.30 -6.08 -10.07
C ASP A 305 29.33 -5.49 -9.07
N ARG A 306 28.83 -4.69 -8.11
CA ARG A 306 29.15 -4.70 -6.67
C ARG A 306 28.45 -3.50 -6.04
N ASP A 307 27.57 -3.81 -5.09
CA ASP A 307 26.85 -2.87 -4.25
C ASP A 307 25.90 -1.90 -4.99
N VAL A 308 24.85 -2.47 -5.57
CA VAL A 308 23.70 -1.74 -6.12
C VAL A 308 23.16 -0.76 -5.09
N VAL A 309 22.91 -1.21 -3.86
CA VAL A 309 22.37 -0.37 -2.78
C VAL A 309 23.34 0.74 -2.39
N ASP A 310 24.63 0.43 -2.24
CA ASP A 310 25.62 1.40 -1.79
C ASP A 310 25.95 2.44 -2.88
N CYS A 311 25.82 2.10 -4.17
CA CYS A 311 25.99 3.04 -5.29
C CYS A 311 24.75 3.93 -5.50
N VAL A 312 23.53 3.35 -5.36
CA VAL A 312 22.26 4.12 -5.31
C VAL A 312 22.37 5.17 -4.21
N LEU A 313 22.73 4.74 -3.00
CA LEU A 313 22.78 5.57 -1.81
C LEU A 313 23.92 6.60 -1.86
N LYS A 314 25.17 6.22 -2.18
CA LYS A 314 26.33 7.14 -2.18
C LYS A 314 26.22 8.28 -3.20
N ARG A 315 25.64 8.03 -4.39
CA ARG A 315 25.44 9.09 -5.41
C ARG A 315 24.20 9.94 -5.14
N PHE A 316 23.17 9.33 -4.56
CA PHE A 316 22.00 10.02 -4.03
C PHE A 316 22.41 11.01 -2.93
N PHE A 317 23.13 10.56 -1.90
CA PHE A 317 23.59 11.39 -0.79
C PHE A 317 24.47 12.57 -1.22
N LYS A 318 25.38 12.37 -2.19
CA LYS A 318 26.30 13.41 -2.69
C LYS A 318 25.60 14.62 -3.35
N ARG A 319 24.40 14.45 -3.93
CA ARG A 319 23.66 15.54 -4.60
C ARG A 319 22.72 16.27 -3.65
N TYR A 320 22.21 15.61 -2.62
CA TYR A 320 21.39 16.21 -1.55
C TYR A 320 22.24 16.70 -0.36
N HIS A 321 23.54 16.92 -0.57
CA HIS A 321 24.52 17.36 0.43
C HIS A 321 24.56 16.53 1.73
N LEU A 322 24.17 15.25 1.68
CA LEU A 322 24.32 14.29 2.77
C LEU A 322 25.70 13.65 2.64
N THR A 323 26.51 13.64 3.70
CA THR A 323 27.87 13.06 3.66
C THR A 323 27.88 11.66 4.26
N LEU A 324 28.32 10.69 3.46
CA LEU A 324 28.81 9.39 3.95
C LEU A 324 30.32 9.55 4.17
N GLN A 325 30.76 9.67 5.42
CA GLN A 325 32.21 9.64 5.69
C GLN A 325 32.72 8.21 5.54
N SER A 326 33.55 8.01 4.53
CA SER A 326 33.97 6.70 4.00
C SER A 326 34.81 5.85 4.95
N HIS A 327 35.11 6.32 6.16
CA HIS A 327 35.96 5.58 7.11
C HIS A 327 35.23 5.02 8.34
N ASP A 328 34.02 5.49 8.68
CA ASP A 328 33.36 5.08 9.95
C ASP A 328 31.86 4.73 9.82
N ARG A 329 31.31 4.60 8.60
CA ARG A 329 29.87 4.33 8.37
C ARG A 329 28.91 5.25 9.16
N LYS A 330 29.28 6.53 9.35
CA LYS A 330 28.40 7.55 9.97
C LYS A 330 27.73 8.39 8.89
N ILE A 331 26.43 8.67 9.04
CA ILE A 331 25.64 9.53 8.15
C ILE A 331 25.40 10.88 8.83
N GLY A 332 25.69 11.97 8.13
CA GLY A 332 25.38 13.34 8.55
C GLY A 332 24.74 14.17 7.45
N ILE A 333 23.89 15.14 7.82
CA ILE A 333 23.25 16.12 6.93
C ILE A 333 24.21 17.31 6.74
N GLY A 334 24.60 17.61 5.51
CA GLY A 334 25.45 18.74 5.19
C GLY A 334 24.67 20.05 5.02
N LYS A 335 25.37 21.16 5.24
CA LYS A 335 24.81 22.52 5.36
C LYS A 335 23.93 22.97 4.19
N GLU A 336 24.23 22.57 2.97
CA GLU A 336 23.48 22.98 1.76
C GLU A 336 22.15 22.20 1.59
N ALA A 337 21.97 21.06 2.28
CA ALA A 337 20.70 20.33 2.33
C ALA A 337 19.65 21.01 3.23
N GLN A 338 20.11 21.86 4.15
CA GLN A 338 19.24 22.62 5.05
C GLN A 338 18.52 23.77 4.34
N ASP A 339 18.93 24.12 3.11
CA ASP A 339 18.46 25.30 2.38
C ASP A 339 17.60 24.96 1.13
N ALA A 340 17.27 23.69 0.88
CA ALA A 340 16.55 23.25 -0.32
C ALA A 340 15.01 23.13 -0.12
N GLU A 341 14.24 23.91 -0.89
CA GLU A 341 12.76 24.07 -0.87
C GLU A 341 11.91 22.87 -1.40
N TYR A 342 12.34 21.60 -1.28
CA TYR A 342 11.55 20.47 -1.82
C TYR A 342 11.24 19.35 -0.80
N PRO A 343 10.01 18.78 -0.78
CA PRO A 343 9.50 17.94 0.30
C PRO A 343 9.89 16.46 0.13
N TYR A 344 11.14 16.09 0.41
CA TYR A 344 11.65 14.72 0.23
C TYR A 344 11.79 13.88 1.54
N TYR A 345 11.10 14.26 2.62
CA TYR A 345 11.36 13.70 3.97
C TYR A 345 11.07 12.19 4.14
N GLY A 346 10.02 11.64 3.50
CA GLY A 346 9.63 10.23 3.66
C GLY A 346 10.65 9.22 3.09
N PHE A 347 11.37 9.60 2.04
CA PHE A 347 12.40 8.77 1.42
C PHE A 347 13.71 8.76 2.25
N VAL A 348 14.04 9.88 2.90
CA VAL A 348 15.25 10.05 3.72
C VAL A 348 15.20 9.19 4.99
N GLU A 349 14.04 8.99 5.60
CA GLU A 349 13.90 8.07 6.74
C GLU A 349 14.08 6.60 6.37
N LYS A 350 13.46 6.15 5.26
CA LYS A 350 13.60 4.76 4.76
C LYS A 350 15.07 4.39 4.50
N VAL A 351 15.87 5.37 4.08
CA VAL A 351 17.32 5.21 3.87
C VAL A 351 18.10 5.18 5.20
N LYS A 352 17.70 5.94 6.23
CA LYS A 352 18.33 5.95 7.55
C LYS A 352 18.17 4.60 8.27
N THR A 353 16.99 3.99 8.23
CA THR A 353 16.69 2.71 8.90
C THR A 353 17.58 1.58 8.37
N PHE A 354 17.90 1.59 7.07
CA PHE A 354 18.75 0.59 6.42
C PHE A 354 20.23 0.66 6.84
N THR A 355 20.69 1.81 7.35
CA THR A 355 22.09 2.02 7.78
C THR A 355 22.35 1.83 9.27
N SER A 356 21.31 1.49 10.04
CA SER A 356 21.30 1.41 11.52
C SER A 356 22.18 0.31 12.14
N ARG A 357 22.97 -0.44 11.36
CA ARG A 357 24.06 -1.29 11.90
C ARG A 357 25.33 -0.50 12.26
N ALA A 358 25.31 0.83 12.26
CA ALA A 358 26.42 1.66 12.72
C ALA A 358 26.06 2.43 14.00
N SER A 359 26.84 2.20 15.06
CA SER A 359 26.68 2.79 16.40
C SER A 359 26.80 4.33 16.39
N VAL A 360 25.87 5.03 17.05
CA VAL A 360 25.86 6.50 17.20
C VAL A 360 26.33 6.92 18.60
N HIS A 361 27.18 7.93 18.68
CA HIS A 361 27.45 8.73 19.89
C HIS A 361 27.33 10.21 19.51
N SER A 362 26.62 11.00 20.32
CA SER A 362 26.31 12.41 20.07
C SER A 362 27.53 13.34 20.24
N CYS A 363 27.72 14.31 19.35
CA CYS A 363 28.62 15.44 19.58
C CYS A 363 27.85 16.77 19.44
N LYS A 364 28.04 17.65 20.43
CA LYS A 364 27.31 18.91 20.67
C LYS A 364 27.61 19.98 19.62
N GLU A 365 26.58 20.64 19.07
CA GLU A 365 26.72 21.82 18.20
C GLU A 365 26.65 23.15 18.95
N LYS A 366 27.44 24.13 18.46
CA LYS A 366 27.47 25.53 18.92
C LYS A 366 26.53 26.41 18.09
N LYS A 367 25.81 27.28 18.81
CA LYS A 367 24.82 28.25 18.34
C LYS A 367 25.38 29.27 17.34
N GLY A 368 24.65 29.48 16.23
CA GLY A 368 24.76 30.68 15.39
C GLY A 368 24.38 30.47 13.92
N ALA A 369 23.09 30.50 13.59
CA ALA A 369 22.62 30.69 12.21
C ALA A 369 21.29 31.48 12.22
N LYS A 370 21.17 32.43 11.30
CA LYS A 370 20.01 33.31 11.10
C LYS A 370 18.85 32.51 10.48
N GLN A 371 17.65 32.84 10.96
CA GLN A 371 16.37 32.19 10.67
C GLN A 371 15.88 32.55 9.25
N TYR A 372 15.74 31.56 8.38
CA TYR A 372 14.96 31.62 7.14
C TYR A 372 13.76 30.67 7.30
N THR A 373 12.55 31.16 7.00
CA THR A 373 11.28 30.44 7.07
C THR A 373 11.05 29.65 5.77
N MET A 374 10.87 28.33 5.84
CA MET A 374 10.44 27.51 4.70
C MET A 374 8.97 27.13 4.86
N ASP A 375 8.11 27.58 3.95
CA ASP A 375 6.73 27.09 3.86
C ASP A 375 6.73 25.69 3.22
N GLN A 376 6.20 24.67 3.91
CA GLN A 376 6.02 23.34 3.32
C GLN A 376 4.95 23.38 2.20
N PRO A 377 5.17 22.74 1.04
CA PRO A 377 4.16 22.70 -0.02
C PRO A 377 2.95 21.86 0.41
N THR A 378 1.79 22.52 0.51
CA THR A 378 0.50 21.89 0.81
C THR A 378 0.02 21.01 -0.34
N SER A 379 -0.44 19.79 -0.07
CA SER A 379 -0.93 18.84 -1.08
C SER A 379 -2.45 18.61 -0.99
N GLU A 380 -3.07 18.35 -2.14
CA GLU A 380 -4.47 17.87 -2.24
C GLU A 380 -4.61 16.38 -1.87
N ILE A 381 -3.50 15.69 -1.60
CA ILE A 381 -3.43 14.29 -1.20
C ILE A 381 -2.79 14.20 0.18
N PRO A 382 -3.36 13.45 1.14
CA PRO A 382 -2.75 13.24 2.45
C PRO A 382 -1.37 12.60 2.35
N ALA A 383 -0.44 13.05 3.20
CA ALA A 383 0.88 12.46 3.37
C ALA A 383 0.76 11.01 3.84
N SER A 384 0.89 10.08 2.90
CA SER A 384 0.74 8.64 3.09
C SER A 384 2.02 7.93 2.65
N GLN A 385 2.18 6.67 3.06
CA GLN A 385 3.19 5.76 2.53
C GLN A 385 2.57 4.38 2.31
N PHE A 386 3.10 3.66 1.32
CA PHE A 386 2.84 2.24 1.18
C PHE A 386 3.89 1.46 1.97
N VAL A 387 3.45 0.50 2.76
CA VAL A 387 4.29 -0.50 3.44
C VAL A 387 3.70 -1.87 3.13
N ASP A 388 4.49 -2.70 2.45
CA ASP A 388 4.10 -4.06 2.03
C ASP A 388 2.74 -4.08 1.33
N GLY A 389 2.53 -3.12 0.43
CA GLY A 389 1.31 -2.99 -0.36
C GLY A 389 0.15 -2.27 0.31
N PHE A 390 0.22 -1.96 1.61
CA PHE A 390 -0.86 -1.30 2.35
C PHE A 390 -0.57 0.18 2.62
N GLN A 391 -1.57 1.05 2.42
CA GLN A 391 -1.45 2.50 2.61
C GLN A 391 -1.64 2.88 4.09
N ILE A 392 -0.64 3.51 4.69
CA ILE A 392 -0.66 4.03 6.07
C ILE A 392 -0.17 5.48 6.12
N PRO A 393 -0.45 6.23 7.21
CA PRO A 393 0.05 7.58 7.36
C PRO A 393 1.58 7.67 7.22
N ALA A 394 2.10 8.67 6.50
CA ALA A 394 3.54 8.87 6.30
C ALA A 394 4.31 9.10 7.61
N MET A 395 3.61 9.50 8.66
CA MET A 395 4.16 9.72 9.99
C MET A 395 4.41 8.44 10.79
N PHE A 396 3.97 7.27 10.30
CA PHE A 396 4.19 5.98 10.97
C PHE A 396 5.49 5.33 10.49
N SER A 397 6.13 4.52 11.33
CA SER A 397 7.31 3.77 10.90
C SER A 397 6.88 2.49 10.17
N ALA A 398 7.49 2.21 9.02
CA ALA A 398 7.31 0.94 8.33
C ALA A 398 7.76 -0.27 9.19
N GLU A 399 8.76 -0.08 10.05
CA GLU A 399 9.23 -1.10 10.99
C GLU A 399 8.17 -1.38 12.06
N ASP A 400 7.59 -0.33 12.64
CA ASP A 400 6.56 -0.48 13.67
C ASP A 400 5.27 -1.08 13.07
N PHE A 401 4.90 -0.69 11.85
CA PHE A 401 3.79 -1.31 11.13
C PHE A 401 4.02 -2.81 10.91
N ARG A 402 5.20 -3.21 10.39
CA ARG A 402 5.51 -4.64 10.18
C ARG A 402 5.50 -5.43 11.48
N SER A 403 6.06 -4.85 12.54
CA SER A 403 6.05 -5.42 13.88
C SER A 403 4.63 -5.57 14.43
N ALA A 404 3.76 -4.57 14.18
CA ALA A 404 2.36 -4.59 14.58
C ALA A 404 1.58 -5.73 13.89
N VAL A 405 1.71 -5.88 12.57
CA VAL A 405 1.03 -6.95 11.80
C VAL A 405 1.50 -8.35 12.23
N GLN A 406 2.74 -8.47 12.72
CA GLN A 406 3.32 -9.74 13.21
C GLN A 406 3.14 -9.97 14.71
N TYR A 407 2.51 -9.02 15.43
CA TYR A 407 2.28 -9.16 16.87
C TYR A 407 1.50 -10.45 17.17
N LYS A 408 1.79 -11.09 18.30
CA LYS A 408 1.07 -12.29 18.75
C LYS A 408 0.23 -11.89 19.96
N PRO A 409 -1.11 -11.78 19.82
CA PRO A 409 -1.98 -11.41 20.92
C PRO A 409 -1.82 -12.37 22.10
N ARG A 410 -1.82 -11.81 23.31
CA ARG A 410 -1.78 -12.61 24.55
C ARG A 410 -3.21 -13.02 24.95
N PRO A 411 -3.35 -14.13 25.71
CA PRO A 411 -4.66 -14.57 26.18
C PRO A 411 -5.37 -13.48 26.98
N GLY A 412 -6.63 -13.21 26.65
CA GLY A 412 -7.47 -12.20 27.30
C GLY A 412 -7.19 -10.75 26.90
N GLU A 413 -6.28 -10.48 25.94
CA GLU A 413 -6.09 -9.12 25.43
C GLU A 413 -7.32 -8.64 24.66
N VAL A 414 -7.65 -7.37 24.83
CA VAL A 414 -8.80 -6.73 24.18
C VAL A 414 -8.30 -5.79 23.09
N PHE A 415 -8.82 -5.93 21.89
CA PHE A 415 -8.55 -5.06 20.75
C PHE A 415 -9.74 -4.15 20.49
N ILE A 416 -9.47 -2.87 20.28
CA ILE A 416 -10.42 -1.89 19.75
C ILE A 416 -10.11 -1.76 18.26
N VAL A 417 -11.01 -2.28 17.44
CA VAL A 417 -10.85 -2.28 15.98
C VAL A 417 -11.87 -1.36 15.35
N THR A 418 -11.41 -0.40 14.56
CA THR A 418 -12.30 0.52 13.85
C THR A 418 -11.66 0.95 12.55
N TYR A 419 -12.43 1.12 11.47
CA TYR A 419 -11.98 2.04 10.43
C TYR A 419 -11.79 3.45 11.03
N PRO A 420 -10.83 4.26 10.55
CA PRO A 420 -10.62 5.60 11.09
C PRO A 420 -11.93 6.39 11.21
N LYS A 421 -12.13 7.01 12.38
CA LYS A 421 -13.24 7.92 12.68
C LYS A 421 -14.61 7.27 12.92
N CYS A 422 -14.66 5.96 13.15
CA CYS A 422 -15.89 5.26 13.56
C CYS A 422 -16.17 5.25 15.08
N GLY A 423 -15.46 6.05 15.88
CA GLY A 423 -15.70 6.15 17.34
C GLY A 423 -14.63 5.51 18.22
N THR A 424 -13.43 5.31 17.70
CA THR A 424 -12.30 4.67 18.40
C THR A 424 -12.01 5.31 19.75
N THR A 425 -11.86 6.64 19.81
CA THR A 425 -11.55 7.35 21.05
C THR A 425 -12.66 7.20 22.09
N TRP A 426 -13.92 7.21 21.66
CA TRP A 426 -15.04 6.97 22.57
C TRP A 426 -14.98 5.56 23.15
N THR A 427 -14.71 4.57 22.29
CA THR A 427 -14.55 3.17 22.71
C THR A 427 -13.38 3.01 23.67
N GLN A 428 -12.22 3.63 23.40
CA GLN A 428 -11.07 3.64 24.31
C GLN A 428 -11.44 4.20 25.69
N HIS A 429 -12.12 5.34 25.76
CA HIS A 429 -12.64 5.92 27.03
C HIS A 429 -13.60 4.98 27.74
N THR A 430 -14.56 4.41 27.02
CA THR A 430 -15.51 3.47 27.58
C THR A 430 -14.82 2.24 28.16
N LEU A 431 -13.92 1.59 27.41
CA LEU A 431 -13.26 0.36 27.86
C LEU A 431 -12.32 0.60 29.03
N LEU A 432 -11.53 1.68 29.01
CA LEU A 432 -10.62 1.99 30.13
C LEU A 432 -11.41 2.29 31.41
N LEU A 433 -12.55 2.97 31.32
CA LEU A 433 -13.46 3.20 32.45
C LEU A 433 -14.16 1.90 32.90
N ILE A 434 -14.47 0.98 31.99
CA ILE A 434 -14.98 -0.36 32.36
C ILE A 434 -13.91 -1.12 33.15
N PHE A 435 -12.65 -1.10 32.70
CA PHE A 435 -11.54 -1.79 33.38
C PHE A 435 -11.23 -1.24 34.77
N SER A 436 -11.46 0.06 34.98
CA SER A 436 -11.28 0.74 36.26
C SER A 436 -12.56 0.82 37.09
N HIS A 437 -13.63 0.12 36.69
CA HIS A 437 -14.92 0.13 37.39
C HIS A 437 -15.52 1.54 37.59
N GLY A 438 -15.38 2.41 36.60
CA GLY A 438 -15.91 3.77 36.59
C GLY A 438 -14.93 4.83 37.11
N GLU A 439 -13.75 4.45 37.61
CA GLU A 439 -12.76 5.42 38.10
C GLU A 439 -12.02 6.08 36.92
N PRO A 440 -12.04 7.42 36.78
CA PRO A 440 -11.33 8.09 35.70
C PRO A 440 -9.81 7.99 35.89
N PRO A 441 -9.02 7.98 34.80
CA PRO A 441 -7.56 7.94 34.90
C PRO A 441 -7.02 9.21 35.57
N GLU A 442 -5.91 9.09 36.33
CA GLU A 442 -5.26 10.23 37.00
C GLU A 442 -4.78 11.28 35.99
N SER A 443 -4.35 10.84 34.81
CA SER A 443 -3.94 11.73 33.71
C SER A 443 -4.33 11.20 32.33
N ASN A 444 -4.40 12.11 31.35
CA ASN A 444 -4.57 11.74 29.94
C ASN A 444 -3.40 10.91 29.40
N PHE A 445 -2.24 10.92 30.05
CA PHE A 445 -1.09 10.10 29.64
C PHE A 445 -1.26 8.64 30.04
N ASP A 446 -1.85 8.38 31.21
CA ASP A 446 -2.18 7.02 31.67
C ASP A 446 -3.19 6.37 30.71
N PHE A 447 -4.13 7.18 30.22
CA PHE A 447 -5.09 6.78 29.20
C PHE A 447 -4.43 6.28 27.91
N PHE A 448 -3.52 7.06 27.31
CA PHE A 448 -2.86 6.65 26.07
C PHE A 448 -1.93 5.45 26.27
N SER A 449 -1.33 5.31 27.45
CA SER A 449 -0.44 4.20 27.78
C SER A 449 -1.20 2.88 27.89
N ALA A 450 -2.41 2.89 28.47
CA ALA A 450 -3.27 1.72 28.63
C ALA A 450 -4.05 1.36 27.35
N ALA A 451 -3.96 2.17 26.30
CA ALA A 451 -4.57 1.90 25.01
C ALA A 451 -3.66 2.26 23.80
N PRO A 452 -2.52 1.57 23.64
CA PRO A 452 -1.54 1.89 22.61
C PRO A 452 -2.13 1.70 21.20
N PHE A 453 -1.69 2.54 20.26
CA PHE A 453 -2.05 2.41 18.85
C PHE A 453 -1.02 1.52 18.16
N LEU A 454 -1.38 0.27 17.87
CA LEU A 454 -0.43 -0.80 17.57
C LEU A 454 0.42 -0.49 16.33
N GLU A 455 -0.18 -0.15 15.20
CA GLU A 455 0.55 0.15 13.96
C GLU A 455 1.40 1.43 14.03
N MET A 456 1.16 2.28 15.03
CA MET A 456 2.01 3.46 15.30
C MET A 456 3.17 3.11 16.24
N THR A 457 2.99 2.16 17.16
CA THR A 457 3.93 1.87 18.26
C THR A 457 4.63 0.51 18.14
N GLY A 458 4.25 -0.30 17.16
CA GLY A 458 4.73 -1.67 16.96
C GLY A 458 4.30 -2.63 18.07
N ALA A 459 4.77 -3.87 17.98
CA ALA A 459 4.55 -4.89 19.01
C ALA A 459 4.99 -4.41 20.40
N LYS A 460 6.11 -3.66 20.46
CA LYS A 460 6.66 -3.12 21.71
C LYS A 460 5.65 -2.28 22.48
N GLY A 461 4.87 -1.45 21.80
CA GLY A 461 3.83 -0.63 22.43
C GLY A 461 2.76 -1.47 23.15
N ALA A 462 2.33 -2.58 22.55
CA ALA A 462 1.42 -3.53 23.18
C ALA A 462 2.11 -4.37 24.27
N GLU A 463 3.38 -4.72 24.11
CA GLU A 463 4.13 -5.50 25.10
C GLU A 463 4.30 -4.73 26.42
N GLU A 464 4.60 -3.43 26.34
CA GLU A 464 4.86 -2.53 27.47
C GLU A 464 3.58 -1.93 28.09
N MET A 465 2.40 -2.15 27.48
CA MET A 465 1.17 -1.50 27.96
C MET A 465 0.80 -1.95 29.38
N PRO A 466 0.35 -1.02 30.25
CA PRO A 466 -0.30 -1.35 31.52
C PRO A 466 -1.54 -2.22 31.28
N ARG A 467 -1.78 -3.18 32.17
CA ARG A 467 -2.92 -4.10 32.10
C ARG A 467 -3.75 -4.04 33.39
N PRO A 468 -5.09 -4.15 33.33
CA PRO A 468 -5.91 -4.33 32.12
C PRO A 468 -5.92 -3.08 31.21
N GLY A 469 -5.99 -3.29 29.90
CA GLY A 469 -5.89 -2.27 28.86
C GLY A 469 -6.43 -2.79 27.53
N ALA A 470 -6.51 -1.93 26.52
CA ALA A 470 -7.08 -2.30 25.21
C ALA A 470 -6.24 -1.78 24.04
N ILE A 471 -5.79 -2.67 23.17
CA ILE A 471 -4.93 -2.35 22.02
C ILE A 471 -5.78 -1.73 20.91
N LYS A 472 -5.44 -0.52 20.48
CA LYS A 472 -6.13 0.15 19.38
C LYS A 472 -5.50 -0.26 18.04
N VAL A 473 -6.35 -0.57 17.06
CA VAL A 473 -5.96 -0.78 15.64
C VAL A 473 -6.96 -0.16 14.66
N HIS A 474 -6.46 0.23 13.49
CA HIS A 474 -7.23 0.62 12.30
C HIS A 474 -7.00 -0.32 11.11
N LEU A 475 -6.40 -1.48 11.37
CA LEU A 475 -6.08 -2.47 10.34
C LEU A 475 -7.34 -3.27 9.92
N PRO A 476 -7.46 -3.63 8.63
CA PRO A 476 -8.49 -4.56 8.17
C PRO A 476 -8.27 -5.95 8.81
N TYR A 477 -9.30 -6.80 8.74
CA TYR A 477 -9.31 -8.11 9.40
C TYR A 477 -8.05 -8.95 9.09
N HIS A 478 -7.68 -9.05 7.81
CA HIS A 478 -6.54 -9.85 7.34
C HIS A 478 -5.15 -9.33 7.75
N LEU A 479 -5.04 -8.06 8.17
CA LEU A 479 -3.79 -7.48 8.69
C LEU A 479 -3.79 -7.33 10.21
N THR A 480 -4.95 -7.50 10.86
CA THR A 480 -5.03 -7.43 12.31
C THR A 480 -4.52 -8.74 12.90
N PRO A 481 -3.59 -8.71 13.88
CA PRO A 481 -3.17 -9.90 14.61
C PRO A 481 -4.34 -10.70 15.19
N GLN A 482 -4.51 -11.94 14.76
CA GLN A 482 -5.60 -12.84 15.17
C GLN A 482 -5.18 -13.79 16.29
N SER A 483 -6.10 -14.08 17.22
CA SER A 483 -5.96 -15.09 18.27
C SER A 483 -7.33 -15.47 18.81
N ASP A 484 -7.59 -16.77 18.94
CA ASP A 484 -8.85 -17.29 19.51
C ASP A 484 -9.02 -16.94 20.99
N GLU A 485 -7.92 -16.60 21.68
CA GLU A 485 -7.91 -16.25 23.10
C GLU A 485 -7.92 -14.73 23.36
N ALA A 486 -7.80 -13.91 22.31
CA ALA A 486 -7.97 -12.45 22.40
C ALA A 486 -9.40 -12.06 22.04
N LYS A 487 -9.85 -10.88 22.47
CA LYS A 487 -11.20 -10.35 22.22
C LYS A 487 -11.13 -9.12 21.33
N TYR A 488 -11.97 -9.06 20.30
CA TYR A 488 -11.98 -7.98 19.31
C TYR A 488 -13.30 -7.22 19.36
N ILE A 489 -13.27 -5.96 19.73
CA ILE A 489 -14.45 -5.08 19.70
C ILE A 489 -14.35 -4.23 18.45
N TYR A 490 -15.13 -4.60 17.43
CA TYR A 490 -15.22 -3.90 16.17
C TYR A 490 -16.31 -2.82 16.23
N VAL A 491 -15.91 -1.55 16.10
CA VAL A 491 -16.85 -0.41 16.05
C VAL A 491 -16.88 0.21 14.66
N THR A 492 -18.06 0.20 14.04
CA THR A 492 -18.33 0.82 12.75
C THR A 492 -19.29 2.01 12.88
N ARG A 493 -19.43 2.82 11.83
CA ARG A 493 -20.26 4.01 11.80
C ARG A 493 -20.73 4.28 10.38
N ASN A 494 -21.92 4.83 10.19
CA ASN A 494 -22.44 5.10 8.85
C ASN A 494 -21.38 5.80 7.94
N PRO A 495 -21.23 5.36 6.68
CA PRO A 495 -20.12 5.78 5.83
C PRO A 495 -20.12 7.28 5.53
N LYS A 496 -21.31 7.91 5.49
CA LYS A 496 -21.46 9.34 5.20
C LYS A 496 -20.87 10.22 6.31
N ASP A 497 -21.21 9.95 7.58
CA ASP A 497 -20.63 10.67 8.71
C ASP A 497 -19.15 10.34 8.92
N THR A 498 -18.75 9.10 8.63
CA THR A 498 -17.35 8.66 8.67
C THR A 498 -16.52 9.48 7.68
N CYS A 499 -16.96 9.63 6.43
CA CYS A 499 -16.32 10.46 5.41
C CYS A 499 -16.11 11.91 5.90
N VAL A 500 -17.17 12.55 6.41
CA VAL A 500 -17.08 13.93 6.93
C VAL A 500 -16.12 14.02 8.11
N SER A 501 -16.19 13.08 9.05
CA SER A 501 -15.31 13.08 10.21
C SER A 501 -13.85 12.85 9.83
N TYR A 502 -13.59 12.12 8.75
CA TYR A 502 -12.25 11.82 8.28
C TYR A 502 -11.64 13.00 7.52
N TYR A 503 -12.42 13.70 6.70
CA TYR A 503 -12.00 14.96 6.09
C TYR A 503 -11.46 15.96 7.13
N HIS A 504 -12.24 16.23 8.19
CA HIS A 504 -11.81 17.15 9.24
C HIS A 504 -10.59 16.63 10.01
N HIS A 505 -10.43 15.32 10.14
CA HIS A 505 -9.25 14.76 10.80
C HIS A 505 -7.98 14.95 9.96
N MET A 506 -8.04 14.70 8.65
CA MET A 506 -6.92 14.96 7.75
C MET A 506 -6.58 16.45 7.69
N LYS A 507 -7.60 17.31 7.66
CA LYS A 507 -7.41 18.77 7.57
C LYS A 507 -6.86 19.39 8.86
N ASN A 508 -7.30 18.92 10.03
CA ASN A 508 -6.96 19.55 11.31
C ASN A 508 -5.68 18.99 11.96
N ILE A 509 -5.12 17.89 11.44
CA ILE A 509 -3.88 17.31 11.96
C ILE A 509 -2.75 17.61 10.96
N PRO A 510 -1.83 18.53 11.28
CA PRO A 510 -0.82 18.99 10.33
C PRO A 510 0.07 17.90 9.75
N SER A 511 0.35 16.83 10.51
CA SER A 511 1.20 15.72 10.06
C SER A 511 0.63 14.93 8.88
N HIS A 512 -0.66 15.08 8.58
CA HIS A 512 -1.29 14.51 7.39
C HIS A 512 -1.07 15.36 6.13
N GLY A 513 -0.56 16.60 6.25
CA GLY A 513 -0.20 17.46 5.11
C GLY A 513 -1.35 17.81 4.15
N PHE A 514 -2.59 17.48 4.50
CA PHE A 514 -3.75 17.62 3.63
C PHE A 514 -4.38 19.01 3.74
N ASN A 515 -4.43 19.73 2.62
CA ASN A 515 -5.10 21.04 2.54
C ASN A 515 -6.22 21.08 1.48
N GLY A 516 -6.64 19.91 0.98
CA GLY A 516 -7.69 19.81 -0.04
C GLY A 516 -9.09 20.24 0.43
N THR A 517 -10.00 20.32 -0.53
CA THR A 517 -11.44 20.57 -0.30
C THR A 517 -12.15 19.30 0.17
N PHE A 518 -13.39 19.44 0.63
CA PHE A 518 -14.22 18.27 0.96
C PHE A 518 -14.50 17.42 -0.28
N ASP A 519 -14.71 18.04 -1.45
CA ASP A 519 -14.97 17.31 -2.70
C ASP A 519 -13.78 16.45 -3.10
N GLN A 520 -12.55 17.00 -3.02
CA GLN A 520 -11.32 16.24 -3.27
C GLN A 520 -11.17 15.08 -2.29
N PHE A 521 -11.42 15.34 -1.00
CA PHE A 521 -11.40 14.28 0.01
C PHE A 521 -12.45 13.19 -0.24
N PHE A 522 -13.66 13.59 -0.66
CA PHE A 522 -14.74 12.67 -0.96
C PHE A 522 -14.34 11.70 -2.07
N GLU A 523 -13.67 12.17 -3.12
CA GLU A 523 -13.16 11.29 -4.19
C GLU A 523 -12.10 10.29 -3.67
N LEU A 524 -11.20 10.73 -2.78
CA LEU A 524 -10.23 9.83 -2.15
C LEU A 524 -10.91 8.77 -1.28
N PHE A 525 -11.88 9.18 -0.45
CA PHE A 525 -12.66 8.29 0.40
C PHE A 525 -13.49 7.30 -0.43
N LEU A 526 -14.19 7.78 -1.47
CA LEU A 526 -15.03 6.97 -2.34
C LEU A 526 -14.20 6.01 -3.20
N SER A 527 -12.95 6.32 -3.52
CA SER A 527 -12.06 5.41 -4.27
C SER A 527 -11.23 4.48 -3.39
N GLY A 528 -11.21 4.68 -2.07
CA GLY A 528 -10.34 3.95 -1.14
C GLY A 528 -8.86 4.35 -1.23
N LYS A 529 -8.53 5.46 -1.91
CA LYS A 529 -7.16 6.00 -2.07
C LYS A 529 -6.78 6.89 -0.89
N ILE A 530 -6.93 6.35 0.31
CA ILE A 530 -6.63 7.03 1.56
C ILE A 530 -6.03 6.02 2.55
N ASP A 531 -5.38 6.51 3.61
CA ASP A 531 -4.85 5.64 4.66
C ASP A 531 -5.91 4.62 5.13
N TYR A 532 -5.46 3.39 5.33
CA TYR A 532 -6.28 2.23 5.69
C TYR A 532 -7.25 1.72 4.60
N GLY A 533 -7.19 2.30 3.40
CA GLY A 533 -7.84 1.78 2.20
C GLY A 533 -9.34 2.04 2.12
N ASP A 534 -10.06 1.13 1.47
CA ASP A 534 -11.50 1.26 1.25
C ASP A 534 -12.31 0.96 2.52
N TYR A 535 -13.21 1.89 2.88
CA TYR A 535 -14.10 1.73 4.03
C TYR A 535 -14.95 0.44 3.97
N PHE A 536 -15.49 0.09 2.80
CA PHE A 536 -16.38 -1.05 2.68
C PHE A 536 -15.61 -2.36 2.72
N ASP A 537 -14.43 -2.43 2.11
CA ASP A 537 -13.58 -3.62 2.22
C ASP A 537 -13.14 -3.86 3.67
N HIS A 538 -12.82 -2.79 4.41
CA HIS A 538 -12.54 -2.87 5.85
C HIS A 538 -13.76 -3.34 6.66
N LEU A 539 -14.94 -2.79 6.38
CA LEU A 539 -16.19 -3.17 7.04
C LEU A 539 -16.59 -4.62 6.77
N LEU A 540 -16.61 -5.03 5.51
CA LEU A 540 -17.03 -6.36 5.09
C LEU A 540 -16.11 -7.43 5.65
N GLY A 541 -14.78 -7.20 5.61
CA GLY A 541 -13.81 -8.13 6.16
C GLY A 541 -14.03 -8.42 7.65
N TRP A 542 -14.40 -7.42 8.47
CA TRP A 542 -14.74 -7.66 9.87
C TRP A 542 -16.16 -8.17 10.08
N TYR A 543 -17.10 -7.79 9.21
CA TYR A 543 -18.49 -8.21 9.30
C TYR A 543 -18.68 -9.71 9.04
N GLU A 544 -17.85 -10.32 8.20
CA GLU A 544 -17.83 -11.78 7.99
C GLU A 544 -17.61 -12.55 9.30
N HIS A 545 -16.84 -11.97 10.23
CA HIS A 545 -16.45 -12.56 11.51
C HIS A 545 -17.29 -12.09 12.70
N ARG A 546 -18.36 -11.32 12.45
CA ARG A 546 -19.20 -10.72 13.53
C ARG A 546 -19.84 -11.73 14.49
N ASN A 547 -19.95 -12.98 14.07
CA ASN A 547 -20.56 -14.07 14.84
C ASN A 547 -19.51 -14.97 15.51
N ASP A 548 -18.22 -14.69 15.31
CA ASP A 548 -17.15 -15.41 15.99
C ASP A 548 -17.23 -15.11 17.50
N PRO A 549 -17.02 -16.10 18.37
CA PRO A 549 -17.26 -15.95 19.82
C PRO A 549 -16.36 -14.90 20.48
N ASN A 550 -15.24 -14.56 19.84
CA ASN A 550 -14.27 -13.59 20.28
C ASN A 550 -14.33 -12.24 19.53
N VAL A 551 -15.40 -12.00 18.75
CA VAL A 551 -15.63 -10.73 18.05
C VAL A 551 -16.96 -10.11 18.52
N LEU A 552 -16.91 -8.85 18.94
CA LEU A 552 -18.09 -8.04 19.25
C LEU A 552 -18.25 -6.94 18.20
N PHE A 553 -19.35 -7.01 17.44
CA PHE A 553 -19.72 -5.98 16.50
C PHE A 553 -20.65 -4.94 17.14
N VAL A 554 -20.30 -3.65 17.00
CA VAL A 554 -21.07 -2.51 17.54
C VAL A 554 -21.11 -1.38 16.52
N THR A 555 -22.23 -0.69 16.40
CA THR A 555 -22.29 0.56 15.61
C THR A 555 -22.19 1.79 16.51
N TYR A 556 -21.59 2.87 15.98
CA TYR A 556 -21.54 4.17 16.65
C TYR A 556 -22.95 4.70 16.93
N GLU A 557 -23.90 4.41 16.04
CA GLU A 557 -25.30 4.78 16.18
C GLU A 557 -25.96 4.08 17.37
N GLU A 558 -25.74 2.77 17.53
CA GLU A 558 -26.19 2.01 18.73
C GLU A 558 -25.63 2.61 20.02
N MET A 559 -24.32 2.94 20.03
CA MET A 559 -23.68 3.59 21.18
C MET A 559 -24.32 4.95 21.49
N LYS A 560 -24.74 5.71 20.47
CA LYS A 560 -25.39 7.02 20.62
C LYS A 560 -26.83 6.90 21.10
N GLU A 561 -27.57 5.93 20.60
CA GLU A 561 -28.98 5.73 20.92
C GLU A 561 -29.16 5.23 22.35
N ASN A 562 -28.38 4.21 22.76
CA ASN A 562 -28.42 3.68 24.12
C ASN A 562 -27.01 3.42 24.67
N PRO A 563 -26.32 4.46 25.18
CA PRO A 563 -24.97 4.33 25.71
C PRO A 563 -24.87 3.30 26.84
N THR A 564 -25.88 3.21 27.71
CA THR A 564 -25.92 2.26 28.82
C THR A 564 -25.90 0.82 28.32
N ALA A 565 -26.76 0.48 27.36
CA ALA A 565 -26.80 -0.85 26.78
C ALA A 565 -25.49 -1.20 26.05
N ALA A 566 -24.91 -0.24 25.31
CA ALA A 566 -23.63 -0.45 24.64
C ALA A 566 -22.47 -0.70 25.63
N ILE A 567 -22.40 0.07 26.72
CA ILE A 567 -21.39 -0.11 27.79
C ILE A 567 -21.54 -1.50 28.40
N LEU A 568 -22.74 -1.89 28.81
CA LEU A 568 -22.99 -3.20 29.43
C LEU A 568 -22.72 -4.34 28.44
N LYS A 569 -23.08 -4.19 27.15
CA LYS A 569 -22.77 -5.15 26.08
C LYS A 569 -21.26 -5.37 25.95
N MET A 570 -20.47 -4.29 25.89
CA MET A 570 -19.01 -4.37 25.84
C MET A 570 -18.41 -5.00 27.10
N ALA A 571 -18.88 -4.60 28.29
CA ALA A 571 -18.42 -5.17 29.55
C ALA A 571 -18.70 -6.67 29.65
N SER A 572 -19.91 -7.10 29.26
CA SER A 572 -20.34 -8.51 29.30
C SER A 572 -19.51 -9.37 28.34
N PHE A 573 -19.25 -8.83 27.15
CA PHE A 573 -18.40 -9.49 26.17
C PHE A 573 -16.96 -9.66 26.65
N ILE A 574 -16.40 -8.67 27.34
CA ILE A 574 -15.04 -8.75 27.89
C ILE A 574 -14.97 -9.76 29.02
N ASP A 575 -15.81 -9.63 30.04
CA ASP A 575 -15.93 -10.56 31.17
C ASP A 575 -17.16 -10.14 32.00
N ASP A 576 -18.21 -10.95 31.98
CA ASP A 576 -19.49 -10.60 32.61
C ASP A 576 -19.36 -10.48 34.14
N GLU A 577 -18.72 -11.45 34.79
CA GLU A 577 -18.55 -11.47 36.24
C GLU A 577 -17.61 -10.36 36.70
N LYS A 578 -16.51 -10.15 35.96
CA LYS A 578 -15.49 -9.19 36.35
C LYS A 578 -15.89 -7.75 36.03
N TYR A 579 -16.57 -7.48 34.93
CA TYR A 579 -16.81 -6.11 34.47
C TYR A 579 -18.29 -5.73 34.34
N ALA A 580 -19.16 -6.60 33.85
CA ALA A 580 -20.57 -6.24 33.66
C ALA A 580 -21.36 -6.24 34.98
N GLU A 581 -21.24 -7.30 35.77
CA GLU A 581 -21.94 -7.46 37.05
C GLU A 581 -21.65 -6.30 38.02
N PRO A 582 -20.39 -5.88 38.24
CA PRO A 582 -20.12 -4.72 39.10
C PRO A 582 -20.78 -3.42 38.62
N LEU A 583 -20.93 -3.22 37.30
CA LEU A 583 -21.61 -2.05 36.75
C LEU A 583 -23.15 -2.17 36.86
N ARG A 584 -23.70 -3.39 36.81
CA ARG A 584 -25.14 -3.63 37.01
C ARG A 584 -25.54 -3.44 38.48
N GLN A 585 -24.69 -3.89 39.40
CA GLN A 585 -24.97 -3.87 40.85
C GLN A 585 -24.71 -2.51 41.49
N ASP A 586 -23.84 -1.70 40.92
CA ASP A 586 -23.48 -0.38 41.42
C ASP A 586 -23.79 0.72 40.40
N PRO A 587 -24.97 1.38 40.51
CA PRO A 587 -25.36 2.45 39.61
C PRO A 587 -24.38 3.63 39.59
N GLU A 588 -23.61 3.87 40.65
CA GLU A 588 -22.64 4.96 40.71
C GLU A 588 -21.49 4.70 39.73
N LYS A 589 -20.97 3.48 39.71
CA LYS A 589 -19.92 3.07 38.77
C LYS A 589 -20.36 3.19 37.32
N LEU A 590 -21.55 2.70 37.00
CA LEU A 590 -22.12 2.83 35.65
C LEU A 590 -22.34 4.30 35.26
N ASN A 591 -22.85 5.12 36.18
CA ASN A 591 -23.01 6.55 35.97
C ASN A 591 -21.67 7.26 35.75
N ASN A 592 -20.61 6.83 36.44
CA ASN A 592 -19.27 7.35 36.22
C ASN A 592 -18.75 6.98 34.83
N VAL A 593 -18.89 5.72 34.39
CA VAL A 593 -18.54 5.32 33.02
C VAL A 593 -19.29 6.18 32.00
N LEU A 594 -20.60 6.37 32.16
CA LEU A 594 -21.43 7.21 31.29
C LEU A 594 -20.97 8.67 31.27
N LYS A 595 -20.70 9.25 32.44
CA LYS A 595 -20.30 10.64 32.61
C LYS A 595 -18.94 10.92 31.98
N TYR A 596 -17.93 10.12 32.33
CA TYR A 596 -16.55 10.32 31.90
C TYR A 596 -16.28 9.85 30.47
N SER A 597 -17.08 8.93 29.91
CA SER A 597 -17.05 8.62 28.48
C SER A 597 -17.94 9.53 27.62
N SER A 598 -18.70 10.46 28.22
CA SER A 598 -19.60 11.33 27.47
C SER A 598 -18.85 12.23 26.49
N PHE A 599 -19.49 12.56 25.37
CA PHE A 599 -18.93 13.48 24.37
C PHE A 599 -18.49 14.81 24.99
N LYS A 600 -19.30 15.37 25.91
CA LYS A 600 -18.99 16.63 26.58
C LYS A 600 -17.67 16.54 27.34
N HIS A 601 -17.52 15.51 28.17
CA HIS A 601 -16.31 15.32 28.96
C HIS A 601 -15.10 15.04 28.08
N MET A 602 -15.20 14.10 27.13
CA MET A 602 -14.12 13.78 26.20
C MET A 602 -13.68 15.01 25.39
N LYS A 603 -14.63 15.86 24.97
CA LYS A 603 -14.30 17.08 24.22
C LYS A 603 -13.42 18.03 25.01
N GLU A 604 -13.67 18.16 26.31
CA GLU A 604 -12.86 18.98 27.20
C GLU A 604 -11.47 18.35 27.43
N VAL A 605 -11.41 17.08 27.82
CA VAL A 605 -10.15 16.46 28.25
C VAL A 605 -9.23 16.07 27.09
N VAL A 606 -9.78 15.52 25.99
CA VAL A 606 -8.99 15.03 24.85
C VAL A 606 -8.45 16.19 24.02
N ASN A 607 -9.26 17.20 23.73
CA ASN A 607 -8.77 18.35 22.97
C ASN A 607 -7.68 19.09 23.74
N LYS A 608 -7.86 19.28 25.06
CA LYS A 608 -6.81 19.82 25.93
C LYS A 608 -5.55 18.96 25.91
N ALA A 609 -5.68 17.64 26.03
CA ALA A 609 -4.53 16.73 25.96
C ALA A 609 -3.77 16.84 24.64
N MET A 610 -4.49 16.89 23.51
CA MET A 610 -3.88 17.05 22.19
C MET A 610 -3.20 18.41 22.06
N GLU A 611 -3.83 19.50 22.51
CA GLU A 611 -3.23 20.83 22.51
C GLU A 611 -1.97 20.89 23.35
N ASP A 612 -2.00 20.35 24.57
CA ASP A 612 -0.84 20.28 25.46
C ASP A 612 0.27 19.47 24.78
N LEU A 613 -0.06 18.30 24.23
CA LEU A 613 0.89 17.45 23.51
C LEU A 613 1.52 18.16 22.30
N PHE A 614 0.74 18.89 21.52
CA PHE A 614 1.25 19.67 20.40
C PHE A 614 2.07 20.89 20.84
N LYS A 615 2.00 21.32 22.10
CA LYS A 615 2.82 22.43 22.62
C LYS A 615 4.12 21.96 23.27
N MET A 616 4.24 20.68 23.63
CA MET A 616 5.43 20.15 24.29
C MET A 616 6.66 20.19 23.39
N SER A 617 7.79 20.61 23.96
CA SER A 617 9.10 20.52 23.31
C SER A 617 9.61 19.07 23.26
N PRO A 618 10.53 18.72 22.35
CA PRO A 618 11.17 17.41 22.36
C PRO A 618 11.76 17.02 23.72
N GLU A 619 12.35 17.98 24.46
CA GLU A 619 12.87 17.74 25.81
C GLU A 619 11.77 17.46 26.84
N GLU A 620 10.62 18.13 26.74
CA GLU A 620 9.46 17.89 27.62
C GLU A 620 8.83 16.53 27.33
N ILE A 621 8.76 16.13 26.06
CA ILE A 621 8.30 14.80 25.64
C ILE A 621 9.22 13.73 26.23
N HIS A 622 10.54 13.89 26.10
CA HIS A 622 11.50 12.92 26.60
C HIS A 622 11.45 12.76 28.14
N LYS A 623 11.15 13.85 28.86
CA LYS A 623 10.98 13.86 30.33
C LYS A 623 9.60 13.44 30.81
N SER A 624 8.63 13.24 29.92
CA SER A 624 7.27 12.88 30.28
C SER A 624 7.17 11.43 30.80
N LYS A 625 5.99 11.07 31.32
CA LYS A 625 5.67 9.68 31.73
C LYS A 625 5.20 8.80 30.56
N LEU A 626 5.27 9.29 29.33
CA LEU A 626 4.86 8.53 28.15
C LEU A 626 5.71 7.25 27.99
N PRO A 627 5.15 6.18 27.40
CA PRO A 627 5.93 5.01 26.99
C PRO A 627 7.07 5.42 26.06
N ASP A 628 8.22 4.76 26.15
CA ASP A 628 9.44 5.18 25.45
C ASP A 628 9.22 5.28 23.93
N LYS A 629 8.48 4.31 23.37
CA LYS A 629 8.16 4.33 21.94
C LYS A 629 7.24 5.50 21.55
N MET A 630 6.32 5.86 22.43
CA MET A 630 5.45 7.02 22.23
C MET A 630 6.24 8.33 22.34
N LYS A 631 7.23 8.40 23.24
CA LYS A 631 8.17 9.54 23.32
C LYS A 631 8.99 9.67 22.05
N GLU A 632 9.57 8.58 21.55
CA GLU A 632 10.37 8.56 20.31
C GLU A 632 9.55 9.10 19.13
N ASN A 633 8.35 8.55 18.92
CA ASN A 633 7.47 8.97 17.83
C ASN A 633 7.04 10.43 17.96
N MET A 634 6.73 10.90 19.17
CA MET A 634 6.28 12.26 19.41
C MET A 634 7.42 13.28 19.36
N ALA A 635 8.61 12.93 19.85
CA ALA A 635 9.80 13.77 19.73
C ALA A 635 10.17 13.95 18.26
N MET A 636 10.13 12.87 17.45
CA MET A 636 10.32 12.96 16.02
C MET A 636 9.28 13.87 15.34
N MET A 637 8.01 13.80 15.72
CA MET A 637 6.98 14.69 15.20
C MET A 637 7.18 16.15 15.63
N ALA A 638 7.65 16.39 16.86
CA ALA A 638 7.92 17.72 17.38
C ALA A 638 9.17 18.35 16.73
N GLU A 639 10.21 17.55 16.46
CA GLU A 639 11.43 17.98 15.75
C GLU A 639 11.16 18.32 14.27
N LYS A 640 10.15 17.68 13.66
CA LYS A 640 9.70 17.96 12.28
C LYS A 640 8.84 19.23 12.15
N LYS A 641 8.56 19.97 13.23
CA LYS A 641 7.79 21.23 13.18
C LYS A 641 8.65 22.40 12.70
N ASP A 642 8.36 22.91 11.50
CA ASP A 642 8.64 24.30 11.19
C ASP A 642 7.57 25.17 11.88
N VAL A 643 7.98 26.22 12.58
CA VAL A 643 7.10 27.02 13.45
C VAL A 643 6.29 28.00 12.59
N SER A 644 5.44 27.50 11.69
CA SER A 644 4.23 28.24 11.31
C SER A 644 3.21 27.97 12.42
N ALA A 645 2.94 29.01 13.22
CA ALA A 645 2.06 29.05 14.41
C ALA A 645 1.32 27.75 14.78
N PRO A 646 1.49 27.21 16.01
CA PRO A 646 0.72 26.04 16.45
C PRO A 646 -0.78 26.34 16.24
N PRO A 647 -1.58 25.36 15.76
CA PRO A 647 -3.02 25.58 15.61
C PRO A 647 -3.55 26.11 16.94
N THR A 648 -4.16 27.30 16.89
CA THR A 648 -4.61 28.04 18.08
C THR A 648 -5.66 27.28 18.90
N SER A 649 -6.24 26.21 18.32
CA SER A 649 -7.00 25.17 19.01
C SER A 649 -6.99 23.87 18.20
N VAL A 650 -6.93 22.70 18.85
CA VAL A 650 -7.03 21.38 18.19
C VAL A 650 -8.39 20.78 18.48
N ASN A 651 -9.29 20.82 17.49
CA ASN A 651 -10.65 20.31 17.62
C ASN A 651 -10.75 18.83 17.20
N PHE A 652 -10.08 17.94 17.95
CA PHE A 652 -10.04 16.50 17.67
C PHE A 652 -11.41 15.84 17.92
N VAL A 653 -12.03 16.14 19.06
CA VAL A 653 -13.40 15.77 19.41
C VAL A 653 -14.35 16.88 18.94
N ARG A 654 -14.82 16.73 17.69
CA ARG A 654 -15.49 17.81 16.93
C ARG A 654 -16.96 18.05 17.33
N LYS A 655 -17.86 17.16 16.88
CA LYS A 655 -19.34 17.28 17.09
C LYS A 655 -19.99 16.07 17.75
N GLY A 656 -19.52 14.84 17.49
CA GLY A 656 -20.05 13.63 18.15
C GLY A 656 -21.54 13.34 17.92
N ILE A 657 -22.09 13.78 16.79
CA ILE A 657 -23.49 13.61 16.39
C ILE A 657 -23.62 12.64 15.21
N VAL A 658 -24.80 12.07 15.03
CA VAL A 658 -25.20 11.30 13.85
C VAL A 658 -25.93 12.24 12.88
N GLY A 659 -25.66 12.12 11.58
CA GLY A 659 -26.31 12.89 10.52
C GLY A 659 -25.65 14.23 10.17
N ASP A 660 -24.42 14.48 10.61
CA ASP A 660 -23.72 15.73 10.25
C ASP A 660 -23.36 15.76 8.76
N TRP A 661 -23.31 14.59 8.12
CA TRP A 661 -23.13 14.43 6.68
C TRP A 661 -24.08 15.27 5.83
N LYS A 662 -25.30 15.52 6.31
CA LYS A 662 -26.32 16.36 5.63
C LYS A 662 -25.86 17.81 5.42
N ASN A 663 -24.86 18.26 6.17
CA ASN A 663 -24.29 19.61 6.07
C ASN A 663 -23.09 19.70 5.12
N TYR A 664 -22.63 18.59 4.54
CA TYR A 664 -21.39 18.52 3.76
C TYR A 664 -21.56 17.86 2.40
N LEU A 665 -22.24 16.71 2.33
CA LEU A 665 -22.39 16.00 1.07
C LEU A 665 -23.39 16.73 0.18
N SER A 666 -23.00 16.95 -1.07
CA SER A 666 -23.96 17.32 -2.11
C SER A 666 -24.92 16.16 -2.38
N GLU A 667 -26.05 16.44 -3.04
CA GLU A 667 -27.00 15.40 -3.42
C GLU A 667 -26.35 14.32 -4.33
N ASP A 668 -25.46 14.74 -5.23
CA ASP A 668 -24.69 13.83 -6.09
C ASP A 668 -23.73 12.93 -5.29
N GLN A 669 -22.94 13.54 -4.39
CA GLN A 669 -22.01 12.79 -3.53
C GLN A 669 -22.76 11.79 -2.64
N SER A 670 -23.90 12.20 -2.07
CA SER A 670 -24.76 11.30 -1.30
C SER A 670 -25.20 10.12 -2.15
N LYS A 671 -25.76 10.37 -3.35
CA LYS A 671 -26.22 9.30 -4.26
C LYS A 671 -25.10 8.35 -4.67
N ARG A 672 -23.91 8.86 -4.99
CA ARG A 672 -22.75 8.04 -5.37
C ARG A 672 -22.29 7.13 -4.22
N LEU A 673 -22.28 7.66 -2.99
CA LEU A 673 -21.95 6.87 -1.81
C LEU A 673 -23.05 5.87 -1.45
N ASP A 674 -24.32 6.22 -1.65
CA ASP A 674 -25.48 5.32 -1.48
C ASP A 674 -25.45 4.16 -2.48
N GLN A 675 -25.11 4.45 -3.74
CA GLN A 675 -24.93 3.46 -4.78
C GLN A 675 -23.80 2.49 -4.40
N LYS A 676 -22.62 3.01 -4.06
CA LYS A 676 -21.49 2.17 -3.65
C LYS A 676 -21.81 1.33 -2.41
N PHE A 677 -22.48 1.91 -1.41
CA PHE A 677 -22.94 1.20 -0.22
C PHE A 677 -23.87 0.04 -0.60
N SER A 678 -24.88 0.31 -1.42
CA SER A 678 -25.84 -0.69 -1.88
C SER A 678 -25.16 -1.81 -2.67
N GLU A 679 -24.25 -1.48 -3.58
CA GLU A 679 -23.50 -2.46 -4.38
C GLU A 679 -22.58 -3.34 -3.54
N LYS A 680 -21.83 -2.74 -2.59
CA LYS A 680 -20.90 -3.46 -1.72
C LYS A 680 -21.61 -4.32 -0.67
N THR A 681 -22.79 -3.91 -0.19
CA THR A 681 -23.48 -4.58 0.92
C THR A 681 -24.70 -5.40 0.51
N LYS A 682 -24.99 -5.53 -0.79
CA LYS A 682 -26.20 -6.18 -1.34
C LYS A 682 -26.51 -7.58 -0.78
N ASP A 683 -25.49 -8.33 -0.40
CA ASP A 683 -25.60 -9.72 0.08
C ASP A 683 -25.42 -9.82 1.62
N THR A 684 -25.61 -8.71 2.35
CA THR A 684 -25.38 -8.61 3.79
C THR A 684 -26.54 -7.93 4.51
N GLU A 685 -26.66 -8.12 5.82
CA GLU A 685 -27.67 -7.42 6.64
C GLU A 685 -27.21 -6.01 7.05
N ILE A 686 -26.03 -5.57 6.62
CA ILE A 686 -25.45 -4.26 6.97
C ILE A 686 -26.38 -3.11 6.55
N ALA A 687 -27.09 -3.28 5.42
CA ALA A 687 -28.07 -2.30 4.94
C ALA A 687 -29.16 -1.97 6.00
N ASN A 688 -29.44 -2.89 6.92
CA ASN A 688 -30.44 -2.68 7.96
C ASN A 688 -29.93 -1.79 9.11
N PHE A 689 -28.62 -1.74 9.37
CA PHE A 689 -28.07 -0.98 10.50
C PHE A 689 -28.24 0.53 10.35
N TRP A 690 -28.23 1.03 9.11
CA TRP A 690 -28.27 2.46 8.85
C TRP A 690 -29.49 2.94 8.07
N LYS A 691 -30.53 2.12 8.00
CA LYS A 691 -31.77 2.44 7.27
C LYS A 691 -32.40 3.76 7.74
N ASP A 692 -32.30 4.08 9.03
CA ASP A 692 -32.86 5.30 9.61
C ASP A 692 -31.84 6.47 9.67
N TYR A 693 -30.59 6.24 9.24
CA TYR A 693 -29.49 7.19 9.36
C TYR A 693 -28.90 7.66 8.01
N MET A 694 -29.22 6.97 6.91
CA MET A 694 -28.70 7.23 5.56
C MET A 694 -29.65 8.00 4.64
#